data_AF-A0A1Q9DC31-F1
#
_entry.id   AF-A0A1Q9DC31-F1
#
_cell.length_a   1.000
_cell.length_b   1.000
_cell.length_c   1.000
_cell.angle_alpha   90.00
_cell.angle_beta   90.00
_cell.angle_gamma   90.00
#
_symmetry.space_group_name_H-M   'P 1'
#
loop_
_entity.id
_entity.type
_entity.pdbx_description
1 polymer ?
#
loop_
_entity_poly.entity_id
_entity_poly.type
_entity_poly.pdbx_seq_one_letter_code
_entity_poly.pdbx_strand_id
1 'polypeptide(L)'
;METGEAAQKRPKGSTTVLLGSSSKWRRAIFAQHFPECGSDYLSPDIDEKAIRAEKPEEMCLAIARAKADALAPKVKDRDVLLVCMDQVVSCDGQIREKPETEAEARQFLESYRQGKHASFINGMVVLNASTGRCASSLNSSKAFWKIFPDEVVDALIKKGDLFTCAGGVVVEDELLQPYLRCIEGTEDSVQGLPLKPLRMLLARAQAPAVTHVIFDMDGLLLDTESSYSVAQQEILDRWNRKFTWDLKAKMMGKKVERILSRLSLARVTGGQAKAMESGFELANHQVAGLVFLVPILVALAFYVRRSLPGKLKNRGSFEHEDPANAQSMSERRRDFCRIVATKRDLWVFTVEERQAGRFLPIDFPPGMSPETGDPAAEKVCYQKLKWWLQQELGRIPGAIDLGMTSQWAVVDRIMYFISASPGFDFVMQHKVPPRILQPKYLVLISKGGQVRVAWFAFVSNNPEPGATSGPFVVADISPCEHACGEKALDACQICIDELELSDLVSAEDFLAERERRLEVLFAKAALMPGVERLVRHLHRSGVPMAVATSSHRRHYDLKTSLHRELFGLMHHVVTGDQVSKSKPDPQIFNHAASLFDGMPAADTILVFEDAPSGVEAGLAAGMQVCHVPDINLSRDLCGQAHCELLSLEDFRPEEWGLPSF
;
A
#
# COMPACT_ATOMS: atom_id res chain seq x y z
N MET A 1 2.84 26.80 49.83
CA MET A 1 1.82 25.91 49.24
C MET A 1 2.42 25.37 47.95
N GLU A 2 2.92 24.15 47.99
CA GLU A 2 3.49 23.47 46.82
C GLU A 2 2.36 22.67 46.15
N THR A 3 2.09 22.95 44.88
CA THR A 3 1.10 22.21 44.09
C THR A 3 1.78 21.00 43.46
N GLY A 4 1.80 19.88 44.17
CA GLY A 4 2.36 18.63 43.65
C GLY A 4 1.58 18.15 42.42
N GLU A 5 2.27 17.97 41.30
CA GLU A 5 1.66 17.41 40.09
C GLU A 5 1.27 15.95 40.30
N ALA A 6 0.00 15.63 40.07
CA ALA A 6 -0.51 14.28 40.25
C ALA A 6 -0.07 13.39 39.07
N ALA A 7 1.00 12.62 39.27
CA ALA A 7 1.47 11.63 38.31
C ALA A 7 0.32 10.72 37.85
N GLN A 8 0.03 10.75 36.54
CA GLN A 8 -1.05 9.94 35.96
C GLN A 8 -0.74 8.46 36.14
N LYS A 9 -1.58 7.75 36.89
CA LYS A 9 -1.44 6.30 37.07
C LYS A 9 -1.71 5.61 35.74
N ARG A 10 -0.68 4.93 35.19
CA ARG A 10 -0.77 4.12 33.96
C ARG A 10 -1.95 3.12 34.06
N PRO A 11 -2.65 2.83 32.95
CA PRO A 11 -3.69 1.80 32.93
C PRO A 11 -3.10 0.43 33.30
N LYS A 12 -3.89 -0.42 33.96
CA LYS A 12 -3.47 -1.81 34.23
C LYS A 12 -3.40 -2.61 32.93
N GLY A 13 -2.25 -3.23 32.66
CA GLY A 13 -2.08 -4.19 31.55
C GLY A 13 -1.33 -3.67 30.31
N SER A 14 -0.65 -2.51 30.38
CA SER A 14 0.25 -2.06 29.32
C SER A 14 1.72 -2.41 29.63
N THR A 15 2.27 -3.39 28.92
CA THR A 15 3.71 -3.72 28.93
C THR A 15 4.54 -2.46 28.69
N THR A 16 5.53 -2.20 29.56
CA THR A 16 6.32 -0.97 29.51
C THR A 16 7.58 -1.14 28.64
N VAL A 17 7.84 -0.22 27.70
CA VAL A 17 9.10 -0.23 26.95
C VAL A 17 10.23 0.33 27.81
N LEU A 18 11.42 -0.27 27.76
CA LEU A 18 12.57 0.07 28.59
C LEU A 18 13.85 0.11 27.75
N LEU A 19 14.58 1.24 27.79
CA LEU A 19 15.79 1.41 26.98
C LEU A 19 17.04 0.81 27.65
N GLY A 20 17.64 -0.20 27.03
CA GLY A 20 18.92 -0.80 27.40
C GLY A 20 20.11 -0.12 26.73
N SER A 21 20.36 1.16 27.04
CA SER A 21 21.44 1.96 26.43
C SER A 21 22.02 3.00 27.41
N SER A 22 23.36 3.07 27.46
CA SER A 22 24.13 4.09 28.20
C SER A 22 24.14 5.48 27.53
N SER A 23 24.00 5.54 26.20
CA SER A 23 24.08 6.77 25.40
C SER A 23 23.14 7.88 25.91
N LYS A 24 23.65 9.11 26.00
CA LYS A 24 22.86 10.30 26.37
C LYS A 24 21.90 10.70 25.25
N TRP A 25 22.40 10.75 24.01
CA TRP A 25 21.64 11.09 22.81
C TRP A 25 20.44 10.15 22.60
N ARG A 26 20.69 8.83 22.61
CA ARG A 26 19.63 7.83 22.44
C ARG A 26 18.56 7.92 23.54
N ARG A 27 18.93 8.25 24.78
CA ARG A 27 17.98 8.48 25.88
C ARG A 27 17.10 9.71 25.66
N ALA A 28 17.66 10.82 25.17
CA ALA A 28 16.90 12.02 24.88
C ALA A 28 15.85 11.78 23.77
N ILE A 29 16.26 11.19 22.65
CA ILE A 29 15.38 10.89 21.51
C ILE A 29 14.33 9.84 21.91
N PHE A 30 14.72 8.79 22.66
CA PHE A 30 13.77 7.80 23.14
C PHE A 30 12.71 8.40 24.07
N ALA A 31 13.10 9.27 25.01
CA ALA A 31 12.15 9.95 25.90
C ALA A 31 11.20 10.90 25.15
N GLN A 32 11.64 11.49 24.03
CA GLN A 32 10.79 12.30 23.15
C GLN A 32 9.74 11.47 22.39
N HIS A 33 10.07 10.24 21.99
CA HIS A 33 9.21 9.39 21.16
C HIS A 33 8.42 8.30 21.91
N PHE A 34 8.78 8.04 23.17
CA PHE A 34 8.14 7.11 24.11
C PHE A 34 7.96 7.74 25.51
N PRO A 35 7.34 8.95 25.62
CA PRO A 35 7.27 9.70 26.88
C PRO A 35 6.52 8.97 27.99
N GLU A 36 5.60 8.05 27.64
CA GLU A 36 4.88 7.20 28.58
C GLU A 36 5.82 6.27 29.38
N CYS A 37 7.01 5.96 28.86
CA CYS A 37 8.00 5.09 29.49
C CYS A 37 8.78 5.80 30.61
N GLY A 38 8.92 7.12 30.55
CA GLY A 38 9.64 7.95 31.54
C GLY A 38 11.16 7.96 31.35
N SER A 39 11.91 8.31 32.38
CA SER A 39 13.38 8.39 32.36
C SER A 39 14.09 7.08 32.72
N ASP A 40 13.38 5.96 32.72
CA ASP A 40 13.93 4.65 33.07
C ASP A 40 14.80 4.09 31.93
N TYR A 41 16.03 3.72 32.25
CA TYR A 41 16.95 3.03 31.34
C TYR A 41 17.85 2.06 32.12
N LEU A 42 18.42 1.09 31.40
CA LEU A 42 19.46 0.21 31.92
C LEU A 42 20.74 0.41 31.12
N SER A 43 21.88 0.54 31.82
CA SER A 43 23.17 0.41 31.14
C SER A 43 23.51 -1.07 30.99
N PRO A 44 23.77 -1.58 29.77
CA PRO A 44 24.49 -2.83 29.62
C PRO A 44 25.90 -2.66 30.20
N ASP A 45 26.52 -3.79 30.54
CA ASP A 45 27.86 -3.89 31.10
C ASP A 45 28.57 -5.00 30.33
N ILE A 46 29.19 -4.62 29.21
CA ILE A 46 29.83 -5.52 28.23
C ILE A 46 31.07 -4.84 27.63
N ASP A 47 32.04 -5.63 27.18
CA ASP A 47 33.14 -5.14 26.35
C ASP A 47 32.73 -5.08 24.87
N GLU A 48 32.33 -3.89 24.42
CA GLU A 48 31.98 -3.63 23.01
C GLU A 48 33.21 -3.68 22.07
N LYS A 49 34.44 -3.60 22.58
CA LYS A 49 35.67 -3.74 21.77
C LYS A 49 36.07 -5.21 21.57
N ALA A 50 35.60 -6.15 22.40
CA ALA A 50 35.81 -7.58 22.22
C ALA A 50 34.94 -8.22 21.12
N ILE A 51 33.79 -7.62 20.78
CA ILE A 51 32.87 -8.15 19.77
C ILE A 51 33.27 -7.64 18.38
N ARG A 52 33.64 -8.56 17.47
CA ARG A 52 34.09 -8.26 16.11
C ARG A 52 33.52 -9.25 15.10
N ALA A 53 33.24 -8.77 13.88
CA ALA A 53 32.86 -9.56 12.72
C ALA A 53 33.43 -8.90 11.45
N GLU A 54 33.45 -9.62 10.33
CA GLU A 54 33.97 -9.09 9.05
C GLU A 54 33.06 -8.00 8.48
N LYS A 55 31.73 -8.14 8.62
CA LYS A 55 30.76 -7.15 8.14
C LYS A 55 30.34 -6.18 9.26
N PRO A 56 30.26 -4.86 8.99
CA PRO A 56 29.76 -3.87 9.96
C PRO A 56 28.36 -4.21 10.50
N GLU A 57 27.49 -4.74 9.65
CA GLU A 57 26.12 -5.15 9.95
C GLU A 57 26.08 -6.29 10.99
N GLU A 58 26.89 -7.33 10.77
CA GLU A 58 27.00 -8.49 11.65
C GLU A 58 27.56 -8.09 13.02
N MET A 59 28.59 -7.24 13.03
CA MET A 59 29.18 -6.72 14.27
C MET A 59 28.17 -5.89 15.07
N CYS A 60 27.47 -4.96 14.41
CA CYS A 60 26.51 -4.08 15.07
C CYS A 60 25.32 -4.86 15.67
N LEU A 61 24.79 -5.85 14.93
CA LEU A 61 23.73 -6.71 15.44
C LEU A 61 24.21 -7.60 16.61
N ALA A 62 25.44 -8.13 16.54
CA ALA A 62 26.04 -8.91 17.62
C ALA A 62 26.24 -8.09 18.91
N ILE A 63 26.69 -6.84 18.79
CA ILE A 63 26.80 -5.91 19.93
C ILE A 63 25.40 -5.62 20.51
N ALA A 64 24.39 -5.35 19.67
CA ALA A 64 23.01 -5.14 20.13
C ALA A 64 22.42 -6.38 20.84
N ARG A 65 22.77 -7.59 20.38
CA ARG A 65 22.37 -8.86 21.02
C ARG A 65 23.03 -9.02 22.39
N ALA A 66 24.35 -8.87 22.48
CA ALA A 66 25.07 -8.93 23.75
C ALA A 66 24.58 -7.89 24.78
N LYS A 67 24.18 -6.69 24.32
CA LYS A 67 23.53 -5.67 25.18
C LYS A 67 22.19 -6.15 25.74
N ALA A 68 21.39 -6.89 24.97
CA ALA A 68 20.16 -7.51 25.45
C ALA A 68 20.44 -8.66 26.41
N ASP A 69 21.36 -9.56 26.08
CA ASP A 69 21.67 -10.77 26.86
C ASP A 69 22.25 -10.40 28.25
N ALA A 70 23.14 -9.41 28.33
CA ALA A 70 23.68 -8.89 29.59
C ALA A 70 22.65 -8.14 30.46
N LEU A 71 21.50 -7.77 29.90
CA LEU A 71 20.41 -7.07 30.58
C LEU A 71 19.19 -7.94 30.85
N ALA A 72 19.01 -9.05 30.12
CA ALA A 72 17.91 -10.00 30.28
C ALA A 72 17.71 -10.45 31.75
N PRO A 73 18.75 -10.81 32.53
CA PRO A 73 18.60 -11.17 33.94
C PRO A 73 18.08 -10.03 34.84
N LYS A 74 18.28 -8.76 34.43
CA LYS A 74 17.83 -7.57 35.17
C LYS A 74 16.38 -7.18 34.86
N VAL A 75 15.80 -7.73 33.79
CA VAL A 75 14.40 -7.49 33.37
C VAL A 75 13.49 -8.71 33.47
N LYS A 76 14.06 -9.92 33.63
CA LYS A 76 13.34 -11.19 33.67
C LYS A 76 12.09 -11.16 34.56
N ASP A 77 11.03 -11.79 34.08
CA ASP A 77 9.73 -11.94 34.77
C ASP A 77 9.00 -10.60 35.02
N ARG A 78 9.50 -9.47 34.49
CA ARG A 78 8.79 -8.18 34.45
C ARG A 78 8.01 -8.02 33.14
N ASP A 79 6.88 -7.33 33.21
CA ASP A 79 6.06 -6.91 32.06
C ASP A 79 6.71 -5.74 31.31
N VAL A 80 7.85 -6.00 30.65
CA VAL A 80 8.62 -4.99 29.90
C VAL A 80 9.14 -5.48 28.54
N LEU A 81 9.24 -4.55 27.59
CA LEU A 81 9.98 -4.71 26.34
C LEU A 81 11.32 -3.99 26.46
N LEU A 82 12.39 -4.76 26.67
CA LEU A 82 13.75 -4.23 26.71
C LEU A 82 14.26 -3.96 25.28
N VAL A 83 14.57 -2.70 24.98
CA VAL A 83 15.11 -2.24 23.70
C VAL A 83 16.62 -2.05 23.82
N CYS A 84 17.40 -2.92 23.19
CA CYS A 84 18.86 -2.82 23.12
C CYS A 84 19.29 -2.52 21.68
N MET A 85 20.19 -1.54 21.54
CA MET A 85 20.55 -0.99 20.24
C MET A 85 22.03 -0.61 20.19
N ASP A 86 22.60 -0.80 19.01
CA ASP A 86 23.96 -0.39 18.68
C ASP A 86 23.97 0.45 17.39
N GLN A 87 25.05 1.18 17.15
CA GLN A 87 25.26 1.89 15.89
C GLN A 87 26.74 1.89 15.52
N VAL A 88 27.04 1.36 14.32
CA VAL A 88 28.36 1.39 13.68
C VAL A 88 28.29 2.35 12.50
N VAL A 89 29.31 3.18 12.30
CA VAL A 89 29.46 3.99 11.08
C VAL A 89 30.53 3.37 10.19
N SER A 90 30.27 3.31 8.88
CA SER A 90 31.27 2.92 7.88
C SER A 90 31.37 3.93 6.74
N CYS A 91 32.53 3.94 6.07
CA CYS A 91 32.81 4.78 4.90
C CYS A 91 33.64 3.96 3.91
N ASP A 92 33.18 3.82 2.67
CA ASP A 92 33.72 2.91 1.65
C ASP A 92 33.96 1.46 2.18
N GLY A 93 33.03 0.95 2.99
CA GLY A 93 33.11 -0.37 3.61
C GLY A 93 34.01 -0.47 4.85
N GLN A 94 34.84 0.54 5.14
CA GLN A 94 35.68 0.56 6.33
C GLN A 94 34.90 1.06 7.55
N ILE A 95 34.91 0.27 8.64
CA ILE A 95 34.34 0.64 9.94
C ILE A 95 35.10 1.85 10.51
N ARG A 96 34.37 2.77 11.14
CA ARG A 96 34.92 3.89 11.89
C ARG A 96 34.34 3.93 13.30
N GLU A 97 35.21 3.71 14.28
CA GLU A 97 34.87 3.98 15.68
C GLU A 97 34.81 5.50 15.95
N LYS A 98 34.87 5.89 17.23
CA LYS A 98 35.08 7.29 17.63
C LYS A 98 36.55 7.62 17.40
N PRO A 99 36.89 8.76 16.78
CA PRO A 99 38.29 9.12 16.60
C PRO A 99 38.98 9.28 17.96
N GLU A 100 40.20 8.77 18.10
CA GLU A 100 41.00 8.90 19.32
C GLU A 100 41.98 10.10 19.23
N THR A 101 42.12 10.73 18.05
CA THR A 101 43.01 11.89 17.81
C THR A 101 42.42 12.95 16.88
N GLU A 102 42.89 14.21 16.97
CA GLU A 102 42.51 15.28 16.04
C GLU A 102 42.89 14.98 14.58
N ALA A 103 43.99 14.24 14.36
CA ALA A 103 44.44 13.85 13.02
C ALA A 103 43.48 12.85 12.37
N GLU A 104 43.00 11.87 13.13
CA GLU A 104 41.99 10.90 12.70
C GLU A 104 40.63 11.57 12.47
N ALA A 105 40.20 12.45 13.37
CA ALA A 105 38.99 13.27 13.20
C ALA A 105 39.05 14.09 11.90
N ARG A 106 40.19 14.74 11.62
CA ARG A 106 40.42 15.46 10.37
C ARG A 106 40.39 14.53 9.16
N GLN A 107 40.99 13.35 9.22
CA GLN A 107 40.94 12.35 8.15
C GLN A 107 39.50 11.88 7.87
N PHE A 108 38.67 11.70 8.89
CA PHE A 108 37.26 11.33 8.73
C PHE A 108 36.48 12.46 8.06
N LEU A 109 36.57 13.69 8.57
CA LEU A 109 35.89 14.87 8.01
C LEU A 109 36.34 15.17 6.57
N GLU A 110 37.64 15.11 6.28
CA GLU A 110 38.19 15.31 4.94
C GLU A 110 37.62 14.31 3.93
N SER A 111 37.47 13.04 4.33
CA SER A 111 36.91 12.02 3.46
C SER A 111 35.45 12.30 3.07
N TYR A 112 34.65 12.88 3.99
CA TYR A 112 33.28 13.31 3.70
C TYR A 112 33.25 14.57 2.83
N ARG A 113 34.17 15.52 3.07
CA ARG A 113 34.37 16.71 2.21
C ARG A 113 34.67 16.33 0.76
N GLN A 114 35.44 15.27 0.54
CA GLN A 114 35.76 14.71 -0.78
C GLN A 114 34.58 13.96 -1.45
N GLY A 115 33.38 13.98 -0.87
CA GLY A 115 32.16 13.42 -1.45
C GLY A 115 31.91 11.96 -1.11
N LYS A 116 32.70 11.35 -0.21
CA LYS A 116 32.35 10.06 0.39
C LYS A 116 31.22 10.24 1.40
N HIS A 117 30.55 9.14 1.75
CA HIS A 117 29.38 9.15 2.62
C HIS A 117 29.63 8.39 3.91
N ALA A 118 29.02 8.85 5.00
CA ALA A 118 28.91 8.08 6.23
C ALA A 118 27.69 7.16 6.12
N SER A 119 27.90 5.85 6.23
CA SER A 119 26.84 4.85 6.32
C SER A 119 26.61 4.49 7.79
N PHE A 120 25.46 4.89 8.33
CA PHE A 120 25.02 4.65 9.70
C PHE A 120 24.25 3.34 9.73
N ILE A 121 24.83 2.33 10.38
CA ILE A 121 24.28 0.97 10.46
C ILE A 121 23.84 0.74 11.90
N ASN A 122 22.56 0.43 12.08
CA ASN A 122 21.88 0.31 13.36
C ASN A 122 21.45 -1.14 13.62
N GLY A 123 22.08 -1.80 14.59
CA GLY A 123 21.65 -3.09 15.12
C GLY A 123 20.61 -2.90 16.21
N MET A 124 19.47 -3.59 16.11
CA MET A 124 18.33 -3.41 17.01
C MET A 124 17.80 -4.75 17.52
N VAL A 125 17.59 -4.84 18.82
CA VAL A 125 17.07 -6.03 19.51
C VAL A 125 15.99 -5.60 20.51
N VAL A 126 14.83 -6.26 20.47
CA VAL A 126 13.74 -6.09 21.43
C VAL A 126 13.47 -7.42 22.10
N LEU A 127 13.70 -7.47 23.41
CA LEU A 127 13.39 -8.62 24.27
C LEU A 127 12.13 -8.35 25.07
N ASN A 128 11.10 -9.17 24.89
CA ASN A 128 9.93 -9.24 25.75
C ASN A 128 10.27 -10.08 26.98
N ALA A 129 10.41 -9.45 28.15
CA ALA A 129 10.97 -10.07 29.35
C ALA A 129 9.98 -10.97 30.12
N SER A 130 8.68 -10.93 29.79
CA SER A 130 7.66 -11.82 30.36
C SER A 130 7.44 -13.10 29.55
N THR A 131 7.69 -13.06 28.23
CA THR A 131 7.57 -14.23 27.33
C THR A 131 8.91 -14.84 26.93
N GLY A 132 10.02 -14.12 27.11
CA GLY A 132 11.34 -14.49 26.60
C GLY A 132 11.52 -14.27 25.09
N ARG A 133 10.48 -13.79 24.36
CA ARG A 133 10.59 -13.56 22.91
C ARG A 133 11.59 -12.46 22.59
N CYS A 134 12.51 -12.74 21.67
CA CYS A 134 13.50 -11.81 21.16
C CYS A 134 13.25 -11.55 19.67
N ALA A 135 13.13 -10.29 19.28
CA ALA A 135 13.01 -9.85 17.89
C ALA A 135 14.18 -8.94 17.52
N SER A 136 14.85 -9.21 16.39
CA SER A 136 15.97 -8.38 15.92
C SER A 136 15.79 -7.85 14.49
N SER A 137 16.46 -6.74 14.17
CA SER A 137 16.48 -6.11 12.85
C SER A 137 17.74 -5.25 12.68
N LEU A 138 18.12 -5.04 11.41
CA LEU A 138 19.15 -4.09 10.98
C LEU A 138 18.49 -2.95 10.20
N ASN A 139 19.07 -1.75 10.32
CA ASN A 139 18.74 -0.60 9.49
C ASN A 139 20.04 0.07 9.02
N SER A 140 20.05 0.57 7.79
CA SER A 140 21.18 1.34 7.23
C SER A 140 20.67 2.63 6.61
N SER A 141 21.32 3.74 6.91
CA SER A 141 21.07 5.07 6.35
C SER A 141 22.38 5.76 5.99
N LYS A 142 22.39 6.68 5.03
CA LYS A 142 23.62 7.36 4.58
C LYS A 142 23.46 8.87 4.62
N ALA A 143 24.50 9.58 5.05
CA ALA A 143 24.59 11.04 4.91
C ALA A 143 25.66 11.44 3.90
N PHE A 144 25.35 12.44 3.07
CA PHE A 144 26.23 12.99 2.04
C PHE A 144 26.36 14.50 2.24
N TRP A 145 27.56 15.02 2.01
CA TRP A 145 27.85 16.45 2.15
C TRP A 145 28.31 17.09 0.83
N LYS A 146 28.16 18.41 0.78
CA LYS A 146 28.85 19.32 -0.13
C LYS A 146 30.28 19.51 0.39
N ILE A 147 31.17 20.05 -0.44
CA ILE A 147 32.49 20.50 0.03
C ILE A 147 32.28 21.61 1.09
N PHE A 148 32.96 21.49 2.24
CA PHE A 148 32.97 22.50 3.31
C PHE A 148 34.37 23.09 3.55
N PRO A 149 34.49 24.33 4.05
CA PRO A 149 35.79 24.97 4.32
C PRO A 149 36.60 24.27 5.42
N ASP A 150 37.91 24.48 5.44
CA ASP A 150 38.80 23.94 6.50
C ASP A 150 38.47 24.56 7.88
N GLU A 151 37.98 25.80 7.90
CA GLU A 151 37.51 26.48 9.11
C GLU A 151 36.35 25.73 9.79
N VAL A 152 35.53 24.98 9.03
CA VAL A 152 34.47 24.12 9.57
C VAL A 152 35.07 22.87 10.20
N VAL A 153 36.11 22.27 9.59
CA VAL A 153 36.85 21.14 10.17
C VAL A 153 37.50 21.54 11.49
N ASP A 154 38.20 22.67 11.50
CA ASP A 154 38.89 23.20 12.68
C ASP A 154 37.90 23.54 13.80
N ALA A 155 36.76 24.16 13.48
CA ALA A 155 35.72 24.47 14.45
C ALA A 155 35.05 23.21 15.03
N LEU A 156 34.76 22.19 14.21
CA LEU A 156 34.19 20.91 14.66
C LEU A 156 35.16 20.15 15.59
N ILE A 157 36.44 20.07 15.23
CA ILE A 157 37.49 19.45 16.06
C ILE A 157 37.62 20.20 17.39
N LYS A 158 37.66 21.53 17.36
CA LYS A 158 37.74 22.39 18.56
C LYS A 158 36.49 22.32 19.44
N LYS A 159 35.30 22.07 18.87
CA LYS A 159 34.04 21.84 19.61
C LYS A 159 34.05 20.49 20.32
N GLY A 160 34.62 19.47 19.70
CA GLY A 160 34.96 18.19 20.31
C GLY A 160 33.82 17.17 20.44
N ASP A 161 32.57 17.53 20.16
CA ASP A 161 31.42 16.60 20.21
C ASP A 161 31.65 15.34 19.35
N LEU A 162 32.35 15.49 18.22
CA LEU A 162 32.67 14.40 17.29
C LEU A 162 33.51 13.27 17.91
N PHE A 163 34.29 13.54 18.96
CA PHE A 163 35.06 12.51 19.68
C PHE A 163 34.15 11.58 20.50
N THR A 164 32.86 11.93 20.65
CA THR A 164 31.87 11.09 21.34
C THR A 164 31.08 10.18 20.39
N CYS A 165 31.14 10.41 19.07
CA CYS A 165 30.33 9.74 18.06
C CYS A 165 31.16 8.88 17.09
N ALA A 166 30.61 7.71 16.72
CA ALA A 166 31.23 6.84 15.71
C ALA A 166 31.30 7.55 14.36
N GLY A 167 32.35 7.29 13.57
CA GLY A 167 32.57 7.98 12.31
C GLY A 167 33.03 9.44 12.41
N GLY A 168 33.22 9.98 13.62
CA GLY A 168 33.72 11.34 13.85
C GLY A 168 32.84 12.44 13.26
N VAL A 169 31.51 12.23 13.27
CA VAL A 169 30.54 13.15 12.67
C VAL A 169 29.26 13.21 13.51
N VAL A 170 28.68 14.42 13.59
CA VAL A 170 27.34 14.69 14.11
C VAL A 170 26.58 15.39 12.99
N VAL A 171 25.48 14.82 12.53
CA VAL A 171 24.81 15.30 11.31
C VAL A 171 23.96 16.54 11.60
N GLU A 172 23.54 16.68 12.85
CA GLU A 172 22.76 17.75 13.46
C GLU A 172 23.60 19.01 13.77
N ASP A 173 24.92 18.96 13.60
CA ASP A 173 25.80 20.07 14.00
C ASP A 173 25.57 21.32 13.14
N GLU A 174 25.34 22.46 13.80
CA GLU A 174 25.09 23.76 13.19
C GLU A 174 26.16 24.18 12.17
N LEU A 175 27.42 23.76 12.37
CA LEU A 175 28.53 24.06 11.46
C LEU A 175 28.50 23.20 10.19
N LEU A 176 27.91 22.01 10.25
CA LEU A 176 27.92 21.01 9.19
C LEU A 176 26.59 20.92 8.42
N GLN A 177 25.47 21.22 9.08
CA GLN A 177 24.12 21.28 8.51
C GLN A 177 24.00 22.07 7.20
N PRO A 178 24.58 23.29 7.04
CA PRO A 178 24.55 24.02 5.76
C PRO A 178 25.14 23.24 4.58
N TYR A 179 26.06 22.32 4.86
CA TYR A 179 26.78 21.52 3.89
C TYR A 179 26.14 20.15 3.66
N LEU A 180 25.16 19.72 4.46
CA LEU A 180 24.39 18.50 4.20
C LEU A 180 23.75 18.60 2.79
N ARG A 181 24.00 17.58 1.96
CA ARG A 181 23.42 17.46 0.60
C ARG A 181 22.12 16.68 0.66
N CYS A 182 22.15 15.52 1.29
CA CYS A 182 21.01 14.62 1.46
C CYS A 182 21.29 13.57 2.53
N ILE A 183 20.22 12.96 3.04
CA ILE A 183 20.23 11.69 3.76
C ILE A 183 19.49 10.67 2.90
N GLU A 184 20.10 9.52 2.63
CA GLU A 184 19.42 8.34 2.10
C GLU A 184 19.01 7.45 3.28
N GLY A 185 17.77 7.59 3.75
CA GLY A 185 17.30 6.96 4.98
C GLY A 185 16.37 7.89 5.75
N THR A 186 16.45 7.87 7.08
CA THR A 186 15.74 8.82 7.95
C THR A 186 16.68 9.46 8.97
N GLU A 187 16.31 10.66 9.44
CA GLU A 187 17.10 11.45 10.41
C GLU A 187 17.24 10.71 11.75
N ASP A 188 16.14 10.12 12.26
CA ASP A 188 16.14 9.27 13.45
C ASP A 188 17.02 8.01 13.31
N SER A 189 17.18 7.50 12.08
CA SER A 189 18.09 6.38 11.80
C SER A 189 19.56 6.82 11.84
N VAL A 190 19.88 8.03 11.36
CA VAL A 190 21.22 8.63 11.46
C VAL A 190 21.57 8.92 12.93
N GLN A 191 20.61 9.42 13.72
CA GLN A 191 20.75 9.70 15.15
C GLN A 191 20.82 8.45 16.05
N GLY A 192 20.71 7.25 15.47
CA GLY A 192 20.90 6.00 16.18
C GLY A 192 19.64 5.46 16.89
N LEU A 193 18.44 5.88 16.48
CA LEU A 193 17.16 5.36 16.95
C LEU A 193 16.12 5.20 15.82
N PRO A 194 16.27 4.24 14.87
CA PRO A 194 15.33 4.05 13.76
C PRO A 194 13.87 3.77 14.21
N LEU A 195 13.01 4.79 14.21
CA LEU A 195 11.70 4.79 14.85
C LEU A 195 10.69 3.85 14.17
N LYS A 196 10.67 3.81 12.83
CA LYS A 196 9.77 2.92 12.06
C LYS A 196 10.16 1.44 12.28
N PRO A 197 11.41 1.01 12.05
CA PRO A 197 11.86 -0.35 12.39
C PRO A 197 11.68 -0.71 13.87
N LEU A 198 11.98 0.21 14.80
CA LEU A 198 11.81 -0.03 16.24
C LEU A 198 10.34 -0.30 16.61
N ARG A 199 9.39 0.45 16.05
CA ARG A 199 7.96 0.20 16.27
C ARG A 199 7.50 -1.14 15.69
N MET A 200 8.04 -1.57 14.54
CA MET A 200 7.79 -2.90 13.97
C MET A 200 8.34 -4.02 14.87
N LEU A 201 9.55 -3.85 15.42
CA LEU A 201 10.14 -4.78 16.39
C LEU A 201 9.35 -4.86 17.71
N LEU A 202 8.89 -3.72 18.23
CA LEU A 202 8.07 -3.67 19.44
C LEU A 202 6.74 -4.42 19.26
N ALA A 203 6.12 -4.36 18.08
CA ALA A 203 4.96 -5.20 17.75
C ALA A 203 5.35 -6.69 17.66
N ARG A 204 6.42 -7.02 16.93
CA ARG A 204 6.89 -8.41 16.72
C ARG A 204 7.30 -9.12 18.01
N ALA A 205 7.82 -8.40 19.00
CA ALA A 205 8.15 -8.94 20.32
C ALA A 205 6.93 -9.11 21.25
N GLN A 206 5.82 -8.41 20.99
CA GLN A 206 4.56 -8.56 21.74
C GLN A 206 3.64 -9.65 21.16
N ALA A 207 3.77 -9.97 19.86
CA ALA A 207 2.93 -10.95 19.20
C ALA A 207 3.04 -12.37 19.85
N PRO A 208 1.99 -13.20 19.75
CA PRO A 208 2.08 -14.61 20.12
C PRO A 208 3.16 -15.38 19.36
N ALA A 209 3.69 -16.46 19.94
CA ALA A 209 4.59 -17.35 19.24
C ALA A 209 3.89 -17.95 18.01
N VAL A 210 4.63 -18.06 16.90
CA VAL A 210 4.12 -18.64 15.65
C VAL A 210 3.97 -20.15 15.82
N THR A 211 2.81 -20.67 15.44
CA THR A 211 2.49 -22.11 15.49
C THR A 211 2.25 -22.70 14.10
N HIS A 212 1.84 -21.88 13.12
CA HIS A 212 1.49 -22.28 11.76
C HIS A 212 2.10 -21.31 10.75
N VAL A 213 2.40 -21.80 9.54
CA VAL A 213 3.01 -20.99 8.48
C VAL A 213 2.18 -21.07 7.18
N ILE A 214 2.01 -19.94 6.51
CA ILE A 214 1.42 -19.87 5.17
C ILE A 214 2.42 -19.14 4.26
N PHE A 215 2.63 -19.67 3.06
CA PHE A 215 3.46 -19.03 2.03
C PHE A 215 2.57 -18.59 0.85
N ASP A 216 2.88 -17.47 0.18
CA ASP A 216 2.60 -17.40 -1.28
C ASP A 216 3.52 -18.41 -2.02
N MET A 217 3.57 -18.37 -3.35
CA MET A 217 4.38 -19.26 -4.17
C MET A 217 5.13 -18.49 -5.26
N ASP A 218 4.51 -17.48 -5.85
CA ASP A 218 4.97 -16.80 -7.06
C ASP A 218 5.94 -15.69 -6.65
N GLY A 219 7.19 -15.72 -7.13
CA GLY A 219 8.26 -14.81 -6.66
C GLY A 219 8.81 -15.13 -5.26
N LEU A 220 8.03 -15.79 -4.39
CA LEU A 220 8.44 -16.18 -3.03
C LEU A 220 9.04 -17.59 -2.92
N LEU A 221 8.35 -18.62 -3.42
CA LEU A 221 8.84 -20.01 -3.39
C LEU A 221 9.50 -20.41 -4.70
N LEU A 222 9.03 -19.84 -5.81
CA LEU A 222 9.45 -20.16 -7.17
C LEU A 222 9.78 -18.90 -7.98
N ASP A 223 10.85 -18.96 -8.77
CA ASP A 223 11.21 -17.90 -9.71
C ASP A 223 10.30 -17.93 -10.95
N THR A 224 9.11 -17.37 -10.78
CA THR A 224 8.15 -17.11 -11.85
C THR A 224 8.39 -15.75 -12.52
N GLU A 225 9.07 -14.82 -11.86
CA GLU A 225 9.32 -13.48 -12.38
C GLU A 225 10.37 -13.46 -13.50
N SER A 226 11.40 -14.31 -13.43
CA SER A 226 12.27 -14.59 -14.59
C SER A 226 11.48 -15.23 -15.73
N SER A 227 10.51 -16.12 -15.43
CA SER A 227 9.70 -16.78 -16.47
C SER A 227 8.87 -15.76 -17.27
N TYR A 228 8.23 -14.79 -16.61
CA TYR A 228 7.54 -13.67 -17.29
C TYR A 228 8.50 -12.80 -18.10
N SER A 229 9.69 -12.53 -17.57
CA SER A 229 10.68 -11.65 -18.21
C SER A 229 11.31 -12.29 -19.45
N VAL A 230 11.62 -13.59 -19.40
CA VAL A 230 12.09 -14.39 -20.54
C VAL A 230 11.00 -14.53 -21.60
N ALA A 231 9.77 -14.93 -21.21
CA ALA A 231 8.66 -15.12 -22.15
C ALA A 231 8.41 -13.88 -23.02
N GLN A 232 8.47 -12.68 -22.43
CA GLN A 232 8.28 -11.44 -23.19
C GLN A 232 9.50 -11.06 -24.03
N GLN A 233 10.73 -11.23 -23.52
CA GLN A 233 11.92 -10.95 -24.31
C GLN A 233 12.02 -11.82 -25.58
N GLU A 234 11.73 -13.12 -25.48
CA GLU A 234 11.73 -14.03 -26.64
C GLU A 234 10.70 -13.63 -27.72
N ILE A 235 9.55 -13.07 -27.31
CA ILE A 235 8.51 -12.57 -28.21
C ILE A 235 8.97 -11.30 -28.93
N LEU A 236 9.65 -10.42 -28.20
CA LEU A 236 10.10 -9.10 -28.62
C LEU A 236 11.38 -9.10 -29.46
N ASP A 237 12.22 -10.13 -29.33
CA ASP A 237 13.41 -10.33 -30.18
C ASP A 237 13.06 -10.45 -31.66
N ARG A 238 11.84 -10.90 -32.01
CA ARG A 238 11.31 -10.93 -33.39
C ARG A 238 11.29 -9.56 -34.07
N TRP A 239 11.19 -8.48 -33.29
CA TRP A 239 11.17 -7.09 -33.75
C TRP A 239 12.41 -6.30 -33.28
N ASN A 240 13.44 -7.01 -32.83
CA ASN A 240 14.66 -6.46 -32.23
C ASN A 240 14.37 -5.43 -31.11
N ARG A 241 13.33 -5.68 -30.31
CA ARG A 241 12.97 -4.87 -29.14
C ARG A 241 13.52 -5.51 -27.87
N LYS A 242 13.74 -4.69 -26.83
CA LYS A 242 14.23 -5.15 -25.53
C LYS A 242 13.23 -4.87 -24.42
N PHE A 243 13.00 -5.90 -23.61
CA PHE A 243 12.11 -5.86 -22.46
C PHE A 243 12.86 -5.24 -21.28
N THR A 244 12.78 -3.91 -21.15
CA THR A 244 13.49 -3.17 -20.11
C THR A 244 12.76 -3.23 -18.77
N TRP A 245 13.49 -2.99 -17.68
CA TRP A 245 12.86 -2.86 -16.35
C TRP A 245 11.87 -1.69 -16.30
N ASP A 246 12.15 -0.57 -16.97
CA ASP A 246 11.21 0.55 -17.09
C ASP A 246 9.88 0.12 -17.75
N LEU A 247 9.93 -0.76 -18.75
CA LEU A 247 8.73 -1.28 -19.42
C LEU A 247 7.95 -2.22 -18.50
N LYS A 248 8.63 -3.17 -17.84
CA LYS A 248 8.01 -4.05 -16.83
C LYS A 248 7.36 -3.23 -15.69
N ALA A 249 8.04 -2.18 -15.22
CA ALA A 249 7.55 -1.27 -14.19
C ALA A 249 6.33 -0.43 -14.63
N LYS A 250 6.18 -0.13 -15.92
CA LYS A 250 4.95 0.46 -16.48
C LYS A 250 3.81 -0.56 -16.54
N MET A 251 4.08 -1.76 -17.07
CA MET A 251 3.11 -2.84 -17.20
C MET A 251 2.48 -3.27 -15.86
N MET A 252 3.24 -3.26 -14.77
CA MET A 252 2.78 -3.70 -13.44
C MET A 252 1.76 -2.79 -12.74
N GLY A 253 1.40 -1.63 -13.34
CA GLY A 253 0.24 -0.84 -12.91
C GLY A 253 0.44 0.03 -11.65
N LYS A 254 0.83 1.29 -11.86
CA LYS A 254 0.65 2.43 -10.92
C LYS A 254 1.03 2.21 -9.43
N LYS A 255 2.29 1.87 -9.18
CA LYS A 255 3.05 2.42 -8.02
C LYS A 255 4.31 3.23 -8.44
N VAL A 256 4.58 3.35 -9.75
CA VAL A 256 5.85 3.86 -10.33
C VAL A 256 5.82 5.31 -10.84
N GLU A 257 4.66 5.93 -11.10
CA GLU A 257 4.59 7.35 -11.50
C GLU A 257 5.27 8.29 -10.48
N ARG A 258 5.21 7.93 -9.19
CA ARG A 258 5.88 8.61 -8.06
C ARG A 258 7.42 8.50 -8.08
N ILE A 259 7.98 7.56 -8.85
CA ILE A 259 9.42 7.38 -9.07
C ILE A 259 9.84 8.24 -10.26
N LEU A 260 9.14 8.13 -11.38
CA LEU A 260 9.42 8.94 -12.59
C LEU A 260 9.25 10.44 -12.33
N SER A 261 8.26 10.85 -11.51
CA SER A 261 8.09 12.25 -11.10
C SER A 261 9.22 12.79 -10.23
N ARG A 262 9.95 11.94 -9.51
CA ARG A 262 11.15 12.33 -8.74
C ARG A 262 12.38 12.42 -9.63
N LEU A 263 12.55 11.48 -10.57
CA LEU A 263 13.65 11.48 -11.53
C LEU A 263 13.56 12.64 -12.55
N SER A 264 12.33 13.02 -12.95
CA SER A 264 12.13 14.20 -13.80
C SER A 264 12.43 15.51 -13.06
N LEU A 265 11.97 15.67 -11.81
CA LEU A 265 12.34 16.82 -10.97
C LEU A 265 13.87 16.97 -10.84
N ALA A 266 14.57 15.87 -10.56
CA ALA A 266 16.03 15.86 -10.40
C ALA A 266 16.81 16.25 -11.66
N ARG A 267 16.21 16.14 -12.87
CA ARG A 267 16.79 16.63 -14.13
C ARG A 267 16.38 18.07 -14.47
N VAL A 268 15.31 18.59 -13.89
CA VAL A 268 14.73 19.90 -14.25
C VAL A 268 15.18 21.04 -13.32
N THR A 269 15.56 20.75 -12.06
CA THR A 269 16.07 21.77 -11.11
C THR A 269 17.52 22.20 -11.39
N GLY A 270 17.83 22.52 -12.65
CA GLY A 270 19.14 22.94 -13.15
C GLY A 270 19.19 24.41 -13.58
N GLY A 271 18.44 25.30 -12.92
CA GLY A 271 18.44 26.72 -13.28
C GLY A 271 17.61 27.62 -12.36
N GLN A 272 18.30 28.59 -11.73
CA GLN A 272 17.80 29.86 -11.19
C GLN A 272 16.40 29.91 -10.54
N ALA A 273 16.37 29.82 -9.21
CA ALA A 273 15.31 30.45 -8.40
C ALA A 273 15.90 31.68 -7.68
N LYS A 274 15.25 32.85 -7.74
CA LYS A 274 15.71 34.06 -7.05
C LYS A 274 14.56 35.04 -6.78
N ALA A 275 14.40 35.43 -5.50
CA ALA A 275 13.34 36.30 -4.96
C ALA A 275 11.90 35.73 -5.06
N MET A 276 10.97 36.04 -4.15
CA MET A 276 10.93 37.19 -3.24
C MET A 276 10.42 36.82 -1.83
N GLU A 277 10.87 37.56 -0.81
CA GLU A 277 10.48 37.42 0.60
C GLU A 277 9.37 38.41 1.03
N SER A 278 9.01 38.36 2.32
CA SER A 278 8.11 39.24 3.12
C SER A 278 6.59 39.05 2.93
N GLY A 279 5.76 39.04 3.99
CA GLY A 279 6.05 38.89 5.43
C GLY A 279 5.06 39.64 6.36
N PHE A 280 4.64 39.02 7.47
CA PHE A 280 3.85 39.59 8.61
C PHE A 280 2.44 40.14 8.22
N GLU A 281 1.43 40.34 9.08
CA GLU A 281 0.96 39.69 10.32
C GLU A 281 -0.61 39.79 10.37
N LEU A 282 -1.44 39.61 11.41
CA LEU A 282 -1.34 39.66 12.88
C LEU A 282 -2.39 38.70 13.55
N ALA A 283 -2.43 38.70 14.88
CA ALA A 283 -3.18 37.85 15.82
C ALA A 283 -4.71 38.09 16.03
N ASN A 284 -5.25 37.31 16.98
CA ASN A 284 -6.48 37.49 17.80
C ASN A 284 -7.86 37.22 17.18
N HIS A 285 -8.46 36.08 17.57
CA HIS A 285 -9.58 36.08 18.54
C HIS A 285 -9.89 34.68 19.10
N GLN A 286 -9.75 34.50 20.42
CA GLN A 286 -10.52 33.50 21.17
C GLN A 286 -11.76 34.15 21.82
N VAL A 287 -12.54 33.35 22.56
CA VAL A 287 -13.78 33.74 23.27
C VAL A 287 -14.98 34.03 22.35
N ALA A 288 -15.50 32.98 21.71
CA ALA A 288 -16.84 32.97 21.08
C ALA A 288 -17.49 31.58 20.99
N GLY A 289 -16.71 30.51 20.78
CA GLY A 289 -17.24 29.20 20.35
C GLY A 289 -18.08 28.39 21.35
N LEU A 290 -17.94 28.60 22.66
CA LEU A 290 -18.51 27.69 23.66
C LEU A 290 -20.05 27.72 23.78
N VAL A 291 -20.70 28.84 23.42
CA VAL A 291 -22.16 28.99 23.57
C VAL A 291 -22.95 28.23 22.49
N PHE A 292 -22.35 28.03 21.30
CA PHE A 292 -23.01 27.36 20.17
C PHE A 292 -22.88 25.83 20.17
N LEU A 293 -21.87 25.27 20.87
CA LEU A 293 -21.57 23.83 20.81
C LEU A 293 -22.62 22.97 21.53
N VAL A 294 -23.17 23.42 22.65
CA VAL A 294 -24.15 22.65 23.44
C VAL A 294 -25.49 22.47 22.69
N PRO A 295 -26.12 23.52 22.11
CA PRO A 295 -27.31 23.34 21.28
C PRO A 295 -27.07 22.44 20.07
N ILE A 296 -25.91 22.53 19.42
CA ILE A 296 -25.55 21.69 18.26
C ILE A 296 -25.45 20.22 18.67
N LEU A 297 -24.77 19.90 19.78
CA LEU A 297 -24.64 18.52 20.25
C LEU A 297 -25.97 17.92 20.71
N VAL A 298 -26.84 18.70 21.36
CA VAL A 298 -28.21 18.27 21.72
C VAL A 298 -29.05 18.03 20.46
N ALA A 299 -28.97 18.92 19.46
CA ALA A 299 -29.64 18.74 18.18
C ALA A 299 -29.13 17.49 17.43
N LEU A 300 -27.81 17.24 17.44
CA LEU A 300 -27.21 16.05 16.83
C LEU A 300 -27.67 14.76 17.51
N ALA A 301 -27.72 14.74 18.85
CA ALA A 301 -28.23 13.62 19.63
C ALA A 301 -29.71 13.34 19.39
N PHE A 302 -30.51 14.38 19.07
CA PHE A 302 -31.91 14.22 18.65
C PHE A 302 -32.03 13.74 17.19
N TYR A 303 -31.17 14.21 16.29
CA TYR A 303 -31.16 13.84 14.87
C TYR A 303 -30.76 12.36 14.69
N VAL A 304 -29.72 11.90 15.40
CA VAL A 304 -29.25 10.50 15.44
C VAL A 304 -30.27 9.56 16.09
N ARG A 305 -31.22 10.08 16.89
CA ARG A 305 -32.29 9.29 17.53
C ARG A 305 -33.59 9.18 16.73
N ARG A 306 -33.69 9.77 15.54
CA ARG A 306 -34.80 9.43 14.62
C ARG A 306 -34.54 8.07 13.97
N SER A 307 -35.26 7.05 14.43
CA SER A 307 -35.32 5.73 13.80
C SER A 307 -35.71 5.85 12.32
N LEU A 308 -34.99 5.13 11.45
CA LEU A 308 -35.28 5.09 10.02
C LEU A 308 -36.72 4.60 9.75
N PRO A 309 -37.45 5.16 8.77
CA PRO A 309 -38.87 4.88 8.56
C PRO A 309 -39.08 3.56 7.78
N GLY A 310 -38.79 2.43 8.40
CA GLY A 310 -39.01 1.10 7.82
C GLY A 310 -38.30 0.00 8.60
N LYS A 311 -38.62 -1.26 8.27
CA LYS A 311 -37.95 -2.45 8.86
C LYS A 311 -36.88 -2.97 7.90
N LEU A 312 -35.74 -3.36 8.47
CA LEU A 312 -34.56 -3.81 7.73
C LEU A 312 -34.58 -5.35 7.62
N LYS A 313 -34.35 -5.91 6.43
CA LYS A 313 -34.32 -7.36 6.20
C LYS A 313 -32.91 -7.90 5.99
N ASN A 314 -32.72 -9.20 6.20
CA ASN A 314 -31.43 -9.93 6.16
C ASN A 314 -30.68 -9.91 4.79
N ARG A 315 -31.08 -9.06 3.84
CA ARG A 315 -30.39 -8.81 2.55
C ARG A 315 -30.17 -7.31 2.27
N GLY A 316 -30.18 -6.47 3.31
CA GLY A 316 -29.87 -5.03 3.20
C GLY A 316 -30.95 -4.15 2.57
N SER A 317 -32.10 -4.72 2.18
CA SER A 317 -33.26 -3.97 1.70
C SER A 317 -34.13 -3.46 2.85
N PHE A 318 -34.78 -2.32 2.61
CA PHE A 318 -35.79 -1.74 3.48
C PHE A 318 -37.20 -2.07 2.99
N GLU A 319 -38.12 -2.23 3.94
CA GLU A 319 -39.55 -2.31 3.70
C GLU A 319 -40.24 -1.10 4.35
N HIS A 320 -40.95 -0.31 3.55
CA HIS A 320 -41.57 0.96 3.93
C HIS A 320 -43.09 0.81 4.05
N GLU A 321 -43.68 1.37 5.11
CA GLU A 321 -45.08 1.08 5.50
C GLU A 321 -46.14 2.00 4.85
N ASP A 322 -45.75 3.17 4.31
CA ASP A 322 -46.61 4.05 3.50
C ASP A 322 -45.78 4.82 2.44
N PRO A 323 -46.09 4.72 1.13
CA PRO A 323 -45.37 5.47 0.09
C PRO A 323 -45.80 6.93 -0.12
N ALA A 324 -46.99 7.35 0.32
CA ALA A 324 -47.68 8.54 -0.18
C ALA A 324 -47.36 9.86 0.54
N ASN A 325 -46.61 9.83 1.65
CA ASN A 325 -46.33 11.03 2.44
C ASN A 325 -45.31 11.97 1.76
N ALA A 326 -45.80 13.07 1.18
CA ALA A 326 -45.01 14.10 0.49
C ALA A 326 -43.89 14.73 1.35
N GLN A 327 -44.07 14.81 2.69
CA GLN A 327 -43.06 15.38 3.58
C GLN A 327 -41.78 14.50 3.61
N SER A 328 -41.94 13.18 3.52
CA SER A 328 -40.82 12.23 3.43
C SER A 328 -40.04 12.38 2.11
N MET A 329 -40.73 12.63 0.99
CA MET A 329 -40.10 12.89 -0.31
C MET A 329 -39.26 14.17 -0.30
N SER A 330 -39.68 15.18 0.46
CA SER A 330 -38.92 16.42 0.65
C SER A 330 -37.71 16.26 1.59
N GLU A 331 -37.70 15.31 2.54
CA GLU A 331 -36.48 14.94 3.29
C GLU A 331 -35.53 14.10 2.41
N ARG A 332 -36.04 13.05 1.74
CA ARG A 332 -35.25 12.18 0.82
C ARG A 332 -34.44 12.97 -0.22
N ARG A 333 -35.04 13.99 -0.85
CA ARG A 333 -34.33 14.88 -1.80
C ARG A 333 -33.21 15.70 -1.15
N ARG A 334 -33.36 16.15 0.10
CA ARG A 334 -32.36 16.99 0.79
C ARG A 334 -31.12 16.22 1.21
N ASP A 335 -31.28 14.98 1.68
CA ASP A 335 -30.12 14.16 2.07
C ASP A 335 -29.34 13.66 0.85
N PHE A 336 -30.01 13.36 -0.28
CA PHE A 336 -29.32 13.13 -1.55
C PHE A 336 -28.46 14.34 -1.96
N CYS A 337 -29.01 15.56 -1.93
CA CYS A 337 -28.25 16.77 -2.25
C CYS A 337 -27.07 17.01 -1.30
N ARG A 338 -27.17 16.68 0.00
CA ARG A 338 -26.05 16.72 0.94
C ARG A 338 -24.93 15.75 0.55
N ILE A 339 -25.29 14.50 0.23
CA ILE A 339 -24.32 13.46 -0.16
C ILE A 339 -23.54 13.88 -1.42
N VAL A 340 -24.22 14.44 -2.42
CA VAL A 340 -23.56 14.94 -3.65
C VAL A 340 -22.72 16.19 -3.36
N ALA A 341 -23.25 17.19 -2.65
CA ALA A 341 -22.56 18.46 -2.40
C ALA A 341 -21.30 18.37 -1.53
N THR A 342 -21.10 17.27 -0.79
CA THR A 342 -19.88 17.04 0.00
C THR A 342 -18.64 16.67 -0.85
N LYS A 343 -18.78 16.42 -2.16
CA LYS A 343 -17.65 16.17 -3.09
C LYS A 343 -17.53 17.27 -4.14
N ARG A 344 -16.60 18.21 -3.94
CA ARG A 344 -16.47 19.50 -4.68
C ARG A 344 -15.97 19.40 -6.14
N ASP A 345 -15.79 18.18 -6.66
CA ASP A 345 -15.07 17.91 -7.91
C ASP A 345 -15.85 17.04 -8.92
N LEU A 346 -17.18 17.01 -8.77
CA LEU A 346 -18.11 16.26 -9.64
C LEU A 346 -19.09 17.20 -10.37
N TRP A 347 -19.20 17.01 -11.68
CA TRP A 347 -20.29 17.50 -12.52
C TRP A 347 -21.40 16.44 -12.60
N VAL A 348 -22.65 16.89 -12.76
CA VAL A 348 -23.85 16.03 -12.69
C VAL A 348 -24.78 16.35 -13.86
N PHE A 349 -25.20 15.33 -14.60
CA PHE A 349 -26.14 15.45 -15.73
C PHE A 349 -27.37 14.57 -15.49
N THR A 350 -28.55 15.14 -15.76
CA THR A 350 -29.87 14.52 -15.58
C THR A 350 -30.80 14.90 -16.72
N VAL A 351 -31.56 13.95 -17.25
CA VAL A 351 -32.54 14.19 -18.32
C VAL A 351 -33.88 14.65 -17.73
N GLU A 352 -33.98 15.92 -17.33
CA GLU A 352 -35.26 16.60 -17.04
C GLU A 352 -35.37 17.94 -17.79
N GLU A 353 -36.59 18.45 -17.90
CA GLU A 353 -37.06 19.19 -19.07
C GLU A 353 -36.52 20.61 -19.27
N ARG A 354 -36.46 21.04 -20.54
CA ARG A 354 -36.77 22.44 -20.91
C ARG A 354 -37.85 22.47 -21.99
N GLN A 355 -38.97 23.10 -21.66
CA GLN A 355 -40.04 23.39 -22.61
C GLN A 355 -39.63 24.54 -23.54
N ALA A 356 -39.31 24.23 -24.80
CA ALA A 356 -39.63 25.01 -26.01
C ALA A 356 -38.85 24.46 -27.22
N GLY A 357 -39.52 23.77 -28.14
CA GLY A 357 -38.93 23.39 -29.44
C GLY A 357 -38.20 22.04 -29.49
N ARG A 358 -38.97 20.95 -29.56
CA ARG A 358 -38.59 19.60 -30.06
C ARG A 358 -37.12 19.19 -29.95
N PHE A 359 -36.78 18.48 -28.88
CA PHE A 359 -36.05 17.21 -29.03
C PHE A 359 -37.04 16.08 -28.71
N LEU A 360 -37.05 15.05 -29.55
CA LEU A 360 -38.06 14.00 -29.59
C LEU A 360 -37.50 12.67 -29.04
N PRO A 361 -38.34 11.66 -28.75
CA PRO A 361 -37.91 10.27 -28.86
C PRO A 361 -37.24 10.03 -30.22
N ILE A 362 -36.46 8.97 -30.34
CA ILE A 362 -35.67 8.74 -31.56
C ILE A 362 -36.59 8.35 -32.72
N ASP A 363 -37.02 9.35 -33.49
CA ASP A 363 -37.78 9.13 -34.72
C ASP A 363 -36.95 8.30 -35.71
N PHE A 364 -37.49 7.16 -36.11
CA PHE A 364 -36.95 6.30 -37.16
C PHE A 364 -37.25 6.90 -38.55
N PRO A 365 -36.41 6.64 -39.57
CA PRO A 365 -36.73 7.02 -40.95
C PRO A 365 -38.05 6.37 -41.42
N PRO A 366 -38.87 7.06 -42.23
CA PRO A 366 -40.11 6.49 -42.74
C PRO A 366 -39.88 5.16 -43.48
N GLY A 367 -40.46 4.08 -42.97
CA GLY A 367 -40.28 2.71 -43.50
C GLY A 367 -39.29 1.83 -42.73
N MET A 368 -38.55 2.37 -41.76
CA MET A 368 -37.73 1.59 -40.82
C MET A 368 -38.43 1.46 -39.46
N SER A 369 -38.35 0.29 -38.83
CA SER A 369 -38.96 -0.02 -37.54
C SER A 369 -38.03 -0.93 -36.72
N PRO A 370 -37.93 -0.77 -35.38
CA PRO A 370 -37.21 -1.72 -34.54
C PRO A 370 -37.79 -3.14 -34.60
N GLU A 371 -39.06 -3.31 -35.02
CA GLU A 371 -39.71 -4.62 -35.14
C GLU A 371 -39.03 -5.54 -36.16
N THR A 372 -38.41 -4.98 -37.21
CA THR A 372 -37.70 -5.73 -38.27
C THR A 372 -36.28 -6.11 -37.90
N GLY A 373 -35.74 -5.63 -36.76
CA GLY A 373 -34.37 -5.93 -36.34
C GLY A 373 -33.29 -5.40 -37.31
N ASP A 374 -33.50 -4.23 -37.90
CA ASP A 374 -32.57 -3.62 -38.87
C ASP A 374 -31.41 -2.92 -38.15
N PRO A 375 -30.14 -3.38 -38.30
CA PRO A 375 -28.99 -2.75 -37.66
C PRO A 375 -28.73 -1.31 -38.12
N ALA A 376 -29.27 -0.89 -39.27
CA ALA A 376 -29.20 0.51 -39.69
C ALA A 376 -30.04 1.43 -38.78
N ALA A 377 -31.17 0.95 -38.28
CA ALA A 377 -32.05 1.69 -37.37
C ALA A 377 -31.40 1.90 -35.99
N GLU A 378 -30.77 0.86 -35.45
CA GLU A 378 -29.99 0.90 -34.21
C GLU A 378 -28.82 1.89 -34.30
N LYS A 379 -28.08 1.83 -35.43
CA LYS A 379 -26.95 2.72 -35.73
C LYS A 379 -27.39 4.18 -35.79
N VAL A 380 -28.56 4.49 -36.35
CA VAL A 380 -29.15 5.85 -36.33
C VAL A 380 -29.47 6.31 -34.90
N CYS A 381 -29.94 5.41 -34.02
CA CYS A 381 -30.22 5.73 -32.63
C CYS A 381 -28.93 6.07 -31.85
N TYR A 382 -27.89 5.24 -31.98
CA TYR A 382 -26.59 5.46 -31.35
C TYR A 382 -26.01 6.84 -31.70
N GLN A 383 -25.99 7.19 -32.99
CA GLN A 383 -25.39 8.45 -33.46
C GLN A 383 -26.14 9.69 -32.96
N LYS A 384 -27.48 9.64 -32.87
CA LYS A 384 -28.29 10.74 -32.32
C LYS A 384 -28.01 11.00 -30.83
N LEU A 385 -27.88 9.94 -30.02
CA LEU A 385 -27.58 10.07 -28.58
C LEU A 385 -26.14 10.57 -28.36
N LYS A 386 -25.17 10.04 -29.11
CA LYS A 386 -23.78 10.50 -29.10
C LYS A 386 -23.69 12.00 -29.40
N TRP A 387 -24.37 12.47 -30.44
CA TRP A 387 -24.36 13.88 -30.83
C TRP A 387 -24.90 14.81 -29.72
N TRP A 388 -26.00 14.42 -29.04
CA TRP A 388 -26.54 15.24 -27.95
C TRP A 388 -25.55 15.35 -26.77
N LEU A 389 -24.92 14.25 -26.35
CA LEU A 389 -23.94 14.26 -25.26
C LEU A 389 -22.73 15.17 -25.56
N GLN A 390 -22.27 15.23 -26.80
CA GLN A 390 -21.22 16.15 -27.25
C GLN A 390 -21.64 17.63 -27.10
N GLN A 391 -22.92 17.95 -27.33
CA GLN A 391 -23.45 19.32 -27.22
C GLN A 391 -23.55 19.81 -25.77
N GLU A 392 -23.85 18.93 -24.80
CA GLU A 392 -23.92 19.34 -23.38
C GLU A 392 -22.53 19.50 -22.77
N LEU A 393 -21.57 18.63 -23.11
CA LEU A 393 -20.19 18.75 -22.61
C LEU A 393 -19.47 19.98 -23.16
N GLY A 394 -19.71 20.35 -24.42
CA GLY A 394 -19.18 21.57 -25.03
C GLY A 394 -19.64 22.89 -24.37
N ARG A 395 -20.58 22.85 -23.42
CA ARG A 395 -21.09 24.03 -22.69
C ARG A 395 -20.39 24.26 -21.34
N ILE A 396 -19.47 23.38 -20.92
CA ILE A 396 -18.81 23.45 -19.61
C ILE A 396 -17.42 24.09 -19.72
N PRO A 397 -17.17 25.26 -19.08
CA PRO A 397 -15.84 25.86 -19.02
C PRO A 397 -14.83 24.94 -18.34
N GLY A 398 -13.63 24.84 -18.91
CA GLY A 398 -12.55 23.98 -18.40
C GLY A 398 -12.65 22.49 -18.77
N ALA A 399 -13.71 22.05 -19.46
CA ALA A 399 -13.79 20.67 -19.94
C ALA A 399 -12.71 20.38 -21.02
N ILE A 400 -12.39 21.38 -21.85
CA ILE A 400 -11.38 21.29 -22.93
C ILE A 400 -9.99 20.97 -22.36
N ASP A 401 -9.62 21.58 -21.23
CA ASP A 401 -8.31 21.43 -20.57
C ASP A 401 -8.06 20.02 -20.01
N LEU A 402 -9.10 19.18 -19.94
CA LEU A 402 -9.00 17.76 -19.60
C LEU A 402 -8.57 16.88 -20.81
N GLY A 403 -7.97 17.48 -21.83
CA GLY A 403 -7.62 16.81 -23.09
C GLY A 403 -8.82 16.44 -23.95
N MET A 404 -9.98 17.11 -23.78
CA MET A 404 -11.25 16.70 -24.42
C MET A 404 -11.42 17.14 -25.89
N THR A 405 -10.33 17.25 -26.66
CA THR A 405 -10.38 17.31 -28.12
C THR A 405 -9.19 16.57 -28.74
N SER A 406 -9.29 15.97 -29.94
CA SER A 406 -10.30 16.11 -31.00
C SER A 406 -11.62 15.36 -30.75
N GLN A 407 -12.65 16.13 -30.36
CA GLN A 407 -14.07 15.79 -30.35
C GLN A 407 -14.51 14.53 -29.56
N TRP A 408 -14.18 14.54 -28.26
CA TRP A 408 -15.00 13.96 -27.19
C TRP A 408 -14.97 12.43 -26.98
N ALA A 409 -13.78 11.82 -26.87
CA ALA A 409 -13.62 10.40 -26.51
C ALA A 409 -14.32 9.99 -25.19
N VAL A 410 -14.57 10.93 -24.26
CA VAL A 410 -15.37 10.69 -23.05
C VAL A 410 -16.83 10.33 -23.37
N VAL A 411 -17.39 10.84 -24.48
CA VAL A 411 -18.74 10.50 -24.94
C VAL A 411 -18.79 9.07 -25.46
N ASP A 412 -17.79 8.61 -26.21
CA ASP A 412 -17.76 7.20 -26.65
C ASP A 412 -17.66 6.22 -25.47
N ARG A 413 -16.93 6.60 -24.40
CA ARG A 413 -16.96 5.83 -23.14
C ARG A 413 -18.36 5.84 -22.47
N ILE A 414 -19.04 6.99 -22.41
CA ILE A 414 -20.42 7.07 -21.90
C ILE A 414 -21.37 6.19 -22.74
N MET A 415 -21.28 6.29 -24.07
CA MET A 415 -22.08 5.50 -25.01
C MET A 415 -21.86 4.00 -24.81
N TYR A 416 -20.60 3.56 -24.73
CA TYR A 416 -20.23 2.16 -24.46
C TYR A 416 -20.87 1.62 -23.17
N PHE A 417 -20.76 2.36 -22.05
CA PHE A 417 -21.37 1.97 -20.78
C PHE A 417 -22.92 1.99 -20.77
N ILE A 418 -23.55 2.75 -21.67
CA ILE A 418 -25.02 2.72 -21.84
C ILE A 418 -25.44 1.54 -22.74
N SER A 419 -24.71 1.27 -23.83
CA SER A 419 -25.01 0.14 -24.72
C SER A 419 -24.74 -1.23 -24.09
N ALA A 420 -23.73 -1.35 -23.23
CA ALA A 420 -23.40 -2.60 -22.52
C ALA A 420 -24.26 -2.82 -21.24
N SER A 421 -25.46 -2.22 -21.18
CA SER A 421 -26.35 -2.33 -20.02
C SER A 421 -27.49 -3.33 -20.29
N PRO A 422 -27.75 -4.31 -19.41
CA PRO A 422 -28.78 -5.35 -19.66
C PRO A 422 -30.20 -4.82 -19.89
N GLY A 423 -30.50 -3.59 -19.46
CA GLY A 423 -31.78 -2.93 -19.75
C GLY A 423 -31.93 -2.48 -21.21
N PHE A 424 -30.82 -2.22 -21.91
CA PHE A 424 -30.81 -1.97 -23.35
C PHE A 424 -31.06 -3.28 -24.11
N ASP A 425 -30.26 -4.32 -23.81
CA ASP A 425 -30.39 -5.65 -24.42
C ASP A 425 -31.78 -6.25 -24.20
N PHE A 426 -32.34 -6.15 -22.99
CA PHE A 426 -33.69 -6.63 -22.68
C PHE A 426 -34.79 -6.00 -23.56
N VAL A 427 -34.70 -4.69 -23.82
CA VAL A 427 -35.66 -3.98 -24.67
C VAL A 427 -35.55 -4.43 -26.13
N MET A 428 -34.32 -4.62 -26.62
CA MET A 428 -34.05 -5.10 -27.98
C MET A 428 -34.47 -6.57 -28.16
N GLN A 429 -34.13 -7.44 -27.21
CA GLN A 429 -34.39 -8.88 -27.24
C GLN A 429 -35.88 -9.23 -27.12
N HIS A 430 -36.66 -8.44 -26.37
CA HIS A 430 -38.08 -8.72 -26.12
C HIS A 430 -39.07 -7.84 -26.88
N LYS A 431 -38.58 -7.05 -27.86
CA LYS A 431 -39.40 -6.28 -28.81
C LYS A 431 -40.49 -5.41 -28.15
N VAL A 432 -40.17 -4.81 -26.99
CA VAL A 432 -41.14 -4.00 -26.24
C VAL A 432 -41.39 -2.67 -26.97
N PRO A 433 -42.63 -2.36 -27.41
CA PRO A 433 -42.88 -1.15 -28.20
C PRO A 433 -42.61 0.11 -27.36
N PRO A 434 -41.90 1.12 -27.91
CA PRO A 434 -41.33 2.22 -27.12
C PRO A 434 -42.38 3.27 -26.69
N ARG A 435 -43.16 2.95 -25.66
CA ARG A 435 -43.98 3.92 -24.91
C ARG A 435 -43.28 4.51 -23.68
N ILE A 436 -42.01 4.17 -23.43
CA ILE A 436 -41.23 4.66 -22.28
C ILE A 436 -39.94 5.34 -22.77
N LEU A 437 -40.08 6.60 -23.19
CA LEU A 437 -38.95 7.52 -23.22
C LEU A 437 -38.88 8.22 -21.85
N GLN A 438 -38.24 7.60 -20.85
CA GLN A 438 -37.61 8.27 -19.69
C GLN A 438 -36.51 7.38 -19.06
N PRO A 439 -35.37 7.16 -19.75
CA PRO A 439 -34.22 6.48 -19.14
C PRO A 439 -33.57 7.41 -18.10
N LYS A 440 -34.05 7.38 -16.85
CA LYS A 440 -33.51 8.18 -15.74
C LYS A 440 -32.22 7.60 -15.16
N TYR A 441 -31.20 7.51 -16.00
CA TYR A 441 -29.82 7.45 -15.53
C TYR A 441 -29.31 8.86 -15.17
N LEU A 442 -28.34 8.91 -14.27
CA LEU A 442 -27.67 10.12 -13.82
C LEU A 442 -26.18 9.97 -14.07
N VAL A 443 -25.61 10.84 -14.91
CA VAL A 443 -24.19 10.77 -15.28
C VAL A 443 -23.40 11.70 -14.36
N LEU A 444 -22.40 11.15 -13.68
CA LEU A 444 -21.41 11.89 -12.91
C LEU A 444 -20.10 11.93 -13.69
N ILE A 445 -19.48 13.10 -13.80
CA ILE A 445 -18.16 13.25 -14.44
C ILE A 445 -17.27 14.07 -13.50
N SER A 446 -16.10 13.54 -13.15
CA SER A 446 -15.15 14.28 -12.31
C SER A 446 -14.27 15.23 -13.12
N LYS A 447 -13.68 16.23 -12.46
CA LYS A 447 -12.61 17.06 -13.02
C LYS A 447 -11.35 16.26 -13.43
N GLY A 448 -11.28 14.96 -13.12
CA GLY A 448 -10.24 14.04 -13.59
C GLY A 448 -10.68 13.14 -14.75
N GLY A 449 -11.78 13.46 -15.43
CA GLY A 449 -12.29 12.69 -16.57
C GLY A 449 -12.92 11.32 -16.22
N GLN A 450 -13.09 11.00 -14.93
CA GLN A 450 -13.77 9.77 -14.51
C GLN A 450 -15.28 9.92 -14.72
N VAL A 451 -15.89 8.96 -15.41
CA VAL A 451 -17.34 8.88 -15.64
C VAL A 451 -17.95 7.82 -14.72
N ARG A 452 -19.16 8.08 -14.20
CA ARG A 452 -20.01 7.08 -13.54
C ARG A 452 -21.45 7.26 -14.00
N VAL A 453 -22.16 6.16 -14.27
CA VAL A 453 -23.58 6.18 -14.63
C VAL A 453 -24.37 5.50 -13.51
N ALA A 454 -25.25 6.25 -12.84
CA ALA A 454 -26.11 5.75 -11.78
C ALA A 454 -27.53 5.52 -12.30
N TRP A 455 -28.10 4.36 -11.99
CA TRP A 455 -29.46 3.97 -12.38
C TRP A 455 -30.39 3.96 -11.17
N PHE A 456 -31.60 4.50 -11.30
CA PHE A 456 -32.61 4.45 -10.23
C PHE A 456 -33.56 3.27 -10.40
N ALA A 457 -33.65 2.42 -9.38
CA ALA A 457 -34.84 1.61 -9.18
C ALA A 457 -35.98 2.52 -8.66
N PHE A 458 -37.04 2.63 -9.47
CA PHE A 458 -38.30 3.34 -9.22
C PHE A 458 -38.24 4.88 -9.14
N VAL A 459 -38.78 5.52 -10.18
CA VAL A 459 -39.32 6.90 -10.13
C VAL A 459 -40.75 6.88 -10.69
N SER A 460 -41.70 6.41 -9.88
CA SER A 460 -43.13 6.53 -10.14
C SER A 460 -43.75 7.55 -9.19
N ASN A 461 -44.75 8.30 -9.65
CA ASN A 461 -45.55 9.16 -8.79
C ASN A 461 -46.61 8.37 -7.98
N ASN A 462 -46.90 7.12 -8.39
CA ASN A 462 -47.73 6.16 -7.65
C ASN A 462 -46.89 4.90 -7.36
N PRO A 463 -46.40 4.71 -6.13
CA PRO A 463 -45.77 3.46 -5.69
C PRO A 463 -46.83 2.50 -5.13
N GLU A 464 -46.69 1.20 -5.39
CA GLU A 464 -47.65 0.17 -4.94
C GLU A 464 -47.24 -0.46 -3.58
N PRO A 465 -48.21 -0.97 -2.78
CA PRO A 465 -47.91 -1.65 -1.52
C PRO A 465 -47.00 -2.87 -1.72
N GLY A 466 -45.92 -2.95 -0.92
CA GLY A 466 -44.92 -4.01 -1.02
C GLY A 466 -43.75 -3.73 -1.97
N ALA A 467 -43.72 -2.58 -2.66
CA ALA A 467 -42.58 -2.19 -3.49
C ALA A 467 -41.30 -1.95 -2.67
N THR A 468 -40.34 -2.87 -2.76
CA THR A 468 -39.04 -2.75 -2.09
C THR A 468 -38.15 -1.71 -2.75
N SER A 469 -37.63 -0.77 -1.96
CA SER A 469 -36.66 0.24 -2.41
C SER A 469 -35.69 0.57 -1.27
N GLY A 470 -34.52 1.11 -1.61
CA GLY A 470 -33.52 1.50 -0.63
C GLY A 470 -32.36 2.28 -1.27
N PRO A 471 -31.57 3.02 -0.46
CA PRO A 471 -30.40 3.74 -0.94
C PRO A 471 -29.25 2.75 -1.19
N PHE A 472 -29.23 2.14 -2.37
CA PHE A 472 -28.12 1.28 -2.77
C PHE A 472 -26.86 2.11 -3.01
N VAL A 473 -25.90 2.02 -2.08
CA VAL A 473 -24.49 2.21 -2.43
C VAL A 473 -24.14 1.14 -3.45
N VAL A 474 -23.64 1.53 -4.61
CA VAL A 474 -23.07 0.57 -5.57
C VAL A 474 -21.83 -0.04 -4.91
N ALA A 475 -21.98 -1.27 -4.44
CA ALA A 475 -20.84 -2.12 -4.13
C ALA A 475 -20.05 -2.38 -5.42
N ASP A 476 -18.75 -2.58 -5.29
CA ASP A 476 -17.90 -2.99 -6.41
C ASP A 476 -18.31 -4.41 -6.84
N ILE A 477 -19.09 -4.52 -7.91
CA ILE A 477 -19.39 -5.79 -8.56
C ILE A 477 -18.38 -5.97 -9.70
N SER A 478 -17.12 -6.19 -9.33
CA SER A 478 -16.12 -6.80 -10.19
C SER A 478 -16.38 -8.31 -10.22
N PRO A 479 -16.83 -8.91 -11.35
CA PRO A 479 -16.95 -10.36 -11.44
C PRO A 479 -15.54 -10.96 -11.48
N CYS A 480 -15.15 -11.70 -10.45
CA CYS A 480 -13.86 -12.39 -10.39
C CYS A 480 -13.84 -13.61 -11.32
N GLU A 481 -13.77 -13.32 -12.61
CA GLU A 481 -13.46 -14.25 -13.72
C GLU A 481 -12.64 -13.53 -14.81
N HIS A 482 -12.96 -12.26 -15.11
CA HIS A 482 -12.28 -11.49 -16.17
C HIS A 482 -11.06 -10.69 -15.70
N ALA A 483 -11.05 -10.23 -14.44
CA ALA A 483 -10.08 -9.24 -13.94
C ALA A 483 -8.59 -9.67 -13.94
N CYS A 484 -8.28 -10.96 -14.11
CA CYS A 484 -6.90 -11.42 -14.33
C CYS A 484 -6.50 -11.32 -15.82
N GLY A 485 -7.41 -11.70 -16.73
CA GLY A 485 -7.23 -11.58 -18.17
C GLY A 485 -7.18 -10.12 -18.63
N GLU A 486 -8.09 -9.28 -18.16
CA GLU A 486 -8.13 -7.85 -18.50
C GLU A 486 -6.84 -7.13 -18.09
N LYS A 487 -6.36 -7.32 -16.85
CA LYS A 487 -5.08 -6.74 -16.40
C LYS A 487 -3.87 -7.30 -17.16
N ALA A 488 -3.90 -8.58 -17.53
CA ALA A 488 -2.85 -9.19 -18.34
C ALA A 488 -2.83 -8.65 -19.78
N LEU A 489 -4.00 -8.30 -20.32
CA LEU A 489 -4.19 -7.69 -21.63
C LEU A 489 -3.81 -6.21 -21.64
N ASP A 490 -4.27 -5.42 -20.65
CA ASP A 490 -3.85 -4.03 -20.41
C ASP A 490 -2.32 -3.92 -20.34
N ALA A 491 -1.68 -4.83 -19.60
CA ALA A 491 -0.23 -4.90 -19.52
C ALA A 491 0.41 -5.20 -20.89
N CYS A 492 -0.12 -6.14 -21.67
CA CYS A 492 0.36 -6.42 -23.02
C CYS A 492 0.12 -5.25 -23.99
N GLN A 493 -0.98 -4.52 -23.86
CA GLN A 493 -1.25 -3.30 -24.64
C GLN A 493 -0.21 -2.21 -24.33
N ILE A 494 0.08 -1.96 -23.04
CA ILE A 494 1.17 -1.07 -22.61
C ILE A 494 2.51 -1.51 -23.21
N CYS A 495 2.80 -2.82 -23.22
CA CYS A 495 4.03 -3.37 -23.80
C CYS A 495 4.15 -3.12 -25.31
N ILE A 496 3.03 -3.14 -26.04
CA ILE A 496 2.96 -2.95 -27.48
C ILE A 496 3.06 -1.48 -27.85
N ASP A 497 2.32 -0.61 -27.16
CA ASP A 497 2.27 0.83 -27.45
C ASP A 497 3.61 1.51 -27.12
N GLU A 498 4.24 1.17 -25.99
CA GLU A 498 5.55 1.70 -25.58
C GLU A 498 6.73 1.22 -26.46
N LEU A 499 6.52 0.17 -27.26
CA LEU A 499 7.53 -0.37 -28.18
C LEU A 499 7.21 -0.09 -29.67
N GLU A 500 6.13 0.63 -29.95
CA GLU A 500 5.63 0.94 -31.30
C GLU A 500 5.37 -0.34 -32.13
N LEU A 501 4.64 -1.30 -31.54
CA LEU A 501 4.35 -2.60 -32.15
C LEU A 501 2.89 -2.79 -32.59
N SER A 502 2.03 -1.77 -32.42
CA SER A 502 0.58 -1.89 -32.60
C SER A 502 0.14 -2.21 -34.06
N ASP A 503 1.00 -1.90 -35.05
CA ASP A 503 0.82 -2.29 -36.46
C ASP A 503 1.33 -3.73 -36.78
N LEU A 504 1.95 -4.41 -35.80
CA LEU A 504 2.71 -5.65 -36.00
C LEU A 504 2.18 -6.84 -35.18
N VAL A 505 1.50 -6.59 -34.06
CA VAL A 505 0.86 -7.61 -33.21
C VAL A 505 -0.25 -6.99 -32.36
N SER A 506 -1.34 -7.72 -32.12
CA SER A 506 -2.38 -7.32 -31.17
C SER A 506 -1.99 -7.65 -29.71
N ALA A 507 -2.63 -7.00 -28.74
CA ALA A 507 -2.41 -7.34 -27.32
C ALA A 507 -2.88 -8.77 -27.00
N GLU A 508 -3.94 -9.21 -27.68
CA GLU A 508 -4.52 -10.55 -27.58
C GLU A 508 -3.57 -11.62 -28.14
N ASP A 509 -2.99 -11.41 -29.32
CA ASP A 509 -2.00 -12.32 -29.93
C ASP A 509 -0.71 -12.38 -29.12
N PHE A 510 -0.24 -11.24 -28.63
CA PHE A 510 0.93 -11.16 -27.76
C PHE A 510 0.70 -11.90 -26.45
N LEU A 511 -0.46 -11.69 -25.81
CA LEU A 511 -0.88 -12.40 -24.60
C LEU A 511 -0.99 -13.91 -24.84
N ALA A 512 -1.63 -14.34 -25.92
CA ALA A 512 -1.78 -15.76 -26.27
C ALA A 512 -0.43 -16.45 -26.60
N GLU A 513 0.53 -15.73 -27.18
CA GLU A 513 1.91 -16.19 -27.35
C GLU A 513 2.67 -16.25 -26.01
N ARG A 514 2.48 -15.26 -25.14
CA ARG A 514 3.09 -15.19 -23.81
C ARG A 514 2.66 -16.36 -22.93
N GLU A 515 1.37 -16.63 -22.82
CA GLU A 515 0.87 -17.76 -22.01
C GLU A 515 1.38 -19.11 -22.54
N ARG A 516 1.42 -19.30 -23.87
CA ARG A 516 2.00 -20.53 -24.47
C ARG A 516 3.49 -20.72 -24.17
N ARG A 517 4.27 -19.64 -23.98
CA ARG A 517 5.67 -19.72 -23.51
C ARG A 517 5.76 -19.95 -22.02
N LEU A 518 4.90 -19.31 -21.23
CA LEU A 518 4.83 -19.48 -19.79
C LEU A 518 4.49 -20.92 -19.38
N GLU A 519 3.63 -21.64 -20.14
CA GLU A 519 3.39 -23.07 -19.90
C GLU A 519 4.68 -23.92 -19.95
N VAL A 520 5.64 -23.56 -20.82
CA VAL A 520 6.93 -24.26 -20.98
C VAL A 520 7.99 -23.77 -19.96
N LEU A 521 7.91 -22.52 -19.53
CA LEU A 521 8.86 -21.90 -18.59
C LEU A 521 8.49 -22.18 -17.12
N PHE A 522 7.21 -22.15 -16.76
CA PHE A 522 6.73 -22.53 -15.42
C PHE A 522 7.06 -23.98 -15.08
N ALA A 523 6.99 -24.90 -16.05
CA ALA A 523 7.44 -26.28 -15.90
C ALA A 523 8.97 -26.44 -15.68
N LYS A 524 9.71 -25.32 -15.63
CA LYS A 524 11.15 -25.21 -15.35
C LYS A 524 11.49 -24.19 -14.26
N ALA A 525 10.49 -23.64 -13.55
CA ALA A 525 10.72 -22.64 -12.52
C ALA A 525 11.67 -23.17 -11.43
N ALA A 526 12.66 -22.37 -11.05
CA ALA A 526 13.59 -22.70 -9.97
C ALA A 526 12.98 -22.39 -8.60
N LEU A 527 13.47 -23.03 -7.53
CA LEU A 527 13.18 -22.60 -6.17
C LEU A 527 13.91 -21.29 -5.86
N MET A 528 13.28 -20.38 -5.12
CA MET A 528 13.96 -19.20 -4.59
C MET A 528 14.99 -19.59 -3.50
N PRO A 529 16.03 -18.77 -3.27
CA PRO A 529 17.05 -19.07 -2.26
C PRO A 529 16.45 -19.30 -0.86
N GLY A 530 16.98 -20.30 -0.15
CA GLY A 530 16.53 -20.67 1.20
C GLY A 530 15.24 -21.49 1.30
N VAL A 531 14.41 -21.55 0.25
CA VAL A 531 13.09 -22.23 0.27
C VAL A 531 13.18 -23.69 0.71
N GLU A 532 14.04 -24.49 0.08
CA GLU A 532 14.17 -25.91 0.41
C GLU A 532 14.65 -26.11 1.87
N ARG A 533 15.59 -25.29 2.33
CA ARG A 533 16.09 -25.31 3.72
C ARG A 533 14.96 -25.04 4.70
N LEU A 534 14.15 -24.02 4.45
CA LEU A 534 13.06 -23.60 5.34
C LEU A 534 11.92 -24.61 5.36
N VAL A 535 11.38 -25.01 4.20
CA VAL A 535 10.23 -25.93 4.11
C VAL A 535 10.58 -27.31 4.66
N ARG A 536 11.76 -27.88 4.33
CA ARG A 536 12.20 -29.16 4.92
C ARG A 536 12.51 -29.04 6.40
N HIS A 537 12.95 -27.88 6.90
CA HIS A 537 13.15 -27.69 8.33
C HIS A 537 11.81 -27.68 9.08
N LEU A 538 10.88 -26.81 8.69
CA LEU A 538 9.56 -26.69 9.30
C LEU A 538 8.77 -28.01 9.29
N HIS A 539 8.80 -28.76 8.18
CA HIS A 539 8.18 -30.09 8.09
C HIS A 539 8.79 -31.10 9.08
N ARG A 540 10.13 -31.21 9.15
CA ARG A 540 10.80 -32.10 10.13
C ARG A 540 10.52 -31.70 11.57
N SER A 541 10.31 -30.40 11.82
CA SER A 541 9.95 -29.82 13.11
C SER A 541 8.46 -29.96 13.46
N GLY A 542 7.64 -30.55 12.58
CA GLY A 542 6.20 -30.76 12.82
C GLY A 542 5.35 -29.49 12.76
N VAL A 543 5.85 -28.42 12.15
CA VAL A 543 5.12 -27.16 11.98
C VAL A 543 4.14 -27.30 10.81
N PRO A 544 2.82 -27.08 11.00
CA PRO A 544 1.87 -27.14 9.90
C PRO A 544 2.09 -25.98 8.92
N MET A 545 2.05 -26.30 7.63
CA MET A 545 2.33 -25.36 6.53
C MET A 545 1.27 -25.40 5.44
N ALA A 546 0.94 -24.24 4.86
CA ALA A 546 0.08 -24.14 3.69
C ALA A 546 0.69 -23.22 2.61
N VAL A 547 0.26 -23.42 1.36
CA VAL A 547 0.46 -22.47 0.26
C VAL A 547 -0.85 -21.74 -0.03
N ALA A 548 -0.79 -20.44 -0.30
CA ALA A 548 -1.93 -19.56 -0.57
C ALA A 548 -1.61 -18.61 -1.75
N THR A 549 -1.62 -19.16 -2.97
CA THR A 549 -1.24 -18.46 -4.21
C THR A 549 -2.45 -17.90 -4.97
N SER A 550 -2.28 -16.72 -5.58
CA SER A 550 -3.28 -16.17 -6.51
C SER A 550 -3.31 -16.89 -7.87
N SER A 551 -2.36 -17.79 -8.16
CA SER A 551 -2.37 -18.64 -9.36
C SER A 551 -3.53 -19.63 -9.35
N HIS A 552 -4.22 -19.78 -10.50
CA HIS A 552 -5.18 -20.86 -10.71
C HIS A 552 -4.51 -22.24 -10.67
N ARG A 553 -5.26 -23.28 -10.29
CA ARG A 553 -4.79 -24.67 -10.14
C ARG A 553 -3.94 -25.19 -11.31
N ARG A 554 -4.33 -24.92 -12.57
CA ARG A 554 -3.56 -25.31 -13.76
C ARG A 554 -2.13 -24.74 -13.75
N HIS A 555 -1.96 -23.49 -13.34
CA HIS A 555 -0.65 -22.85 -13.28
C HIS A 555 0.13 -23.29 -12.03
N TYR A 556 -0.53 -23.55 -10.91
CA TYR A 556 0.08 -24.20 -9.74
C TYR A 556 0.70 -25.56 -10.12
N ASP A 557 -0.07 -26.47 -10.72
CA ASP A 557 0.40 -27.83 -11.05
C ASP A 557 1.56 -27.85 -12.08
N LEU A 558 1.67 -26.82 -12.93
CA LEU A 558 2.80 -26.59 -13.83
C LEU A 558 4.01 -26.03 -13.06
N LYS A 559 3.85 -24.97 -12.28
CA LYS A 559 4.93 -24.30 -11.53
C LYS A 559 5.59 -25.24 -10.52
N THR A 560 4.82 -26.08 -9.84
CA THR A 560 5.34 -27.05 -8.87
C THR A 560 5.80 -28.37 -9.50
N SER A 561 5.79 -28.52 -10.84
CA SER A 561 5.93 -29.83 -11.49
C SER A 561 7.28 -30.53 -11.25
N LEU A 562 8.37 -29.75 -11.11
CA LEU A 562 9.70 -30.26 -10.76
C LEU A 562 9.88 -30.48 -9.25
N HIS A 563 9.10 -29.78 -8.43
CA HIS A 563 9.32 -29.66 -6.98
C HIS A 563 8.29 -30.44 -6.15
N ARG A 564 7.64 -31.44 -6.77
CA ARG A 564 6.52 -32.21 -6.19
C ARG A 564 6.82 -32.83 -4.83
N GLU A 565 8.08 -33.24 -4.59
CA GLU A 565 8.51 -33.74 -3.29
C GLU A 565 8.41 -32.65 -2.21
N LEU A 566 8.93 -31.45 -2.50
CA LEU A 566 8.96 -30.33 -1.56
C LEU A 566 7.57 -29.73 -1.31
N PHE A 567 6.78 -29.55 -2.37
CA PHE A 567 5.38 -29.11 -2.24
C PHE A 567 4.48 -30.19 -1.62
N GLY A 568 4.86 -31.46 -1.69
CA GLY A 568 4.23 -32.56 -0.95
C GLY A 568 4.46 -32.53 0.57
N LEU A 569 5.33 -31.64 1.07
CA LEU A 569 5.52 -31.40 2.51
C LEU A 569 4.52 -30.38 3.08
N MET A 570 3.78 -29.68 2.21
CA MET A 570 2.73 -28.74 2.59
C MET A 570 1.45 -29.50 2.97
N HIS A 571 0.81 -29.10 4.06
CA HIS A 571 -0.40 -29.76 4.56
C HIS A 571 -1.62 -29.36 3.73
N HIS A 572 -1.68 -28.10 3.29
CA HIS A 572 -2.75 -27.56 2.46
C HIS A 572 -2.22 -26.69 1.31
N VAL A 573 -2.99 -26.59 0.24
CA VAL A 573 -2.71 -25.72 -0.91
C VAL A 573 -4.01 -25.04 -1.30
N VAL A 574 -4.02 -23.72 -1.21
CA VAL A 574 -5.11 -22.85 -1.69
C VAL A 574 -4.66 -22.11 -2.95
N THR A 575 -5.49 -22.18 -3.98
CA THR A 575 -5.26 -21.58 -5.30
C THR A 575 -6.31 -20.50 -5.63
N GLY A 576 -6.00 -19.61 -6.56
CA GLY A 576 -6.85 -18.44 -6.88
C GLY A 576 -8.27 -18.80 -7.32
N ASP A 577 -8.47 -19.95 -7.94
CA ASP A 577 -9.78 -20.52 -8.33
C ASP A 577 -10.65 -20.99 -7.16
N GLN A 578 -10.14 -20.98 -5.93
CA GLN A 578 -10.88 -21.34 -4.71
C GLN A 578 -11.41 -20.11 -3.94
N VAL A 579 -11.14 -18.89 -4.41
CA VAL A 579 -11.54 -17.65 -3.72
C VAL A 579 -12.26 -16.66 -4.64
N SER A 580 -13.29 -16.02 -4.13
CA SER A 580 -14.09 -15.02 -4.86
C SER A 580 -13.45 -13.63 -4.98
N LYS A 581 -12.26 -13.44 -4.39
CA LYS A 581 -11.52 -12.18 -4.35
C LYS A 581 -10.02 -12.46 -4.27
N SER A 582 -9.21 -11.67 -4.99
CA SER A 582 -7.76 -11.69 -4.88
C SER A 582 -7.25 -10.80 -3.72
N LYS A 583 -5.98 -10.99 -3.38
CA LYS A 583 -5.17 -10.03 -2.62
C LYS A 583 -5.34 -8.62 -3.25
N PRO A 584 -5.52 -7.53 -2.48
CA PRO A 584 -5.32 -7.39 -1.03
C PRO A 584 -6.50 -7.79 -0.13
N ASP A 585 -7.56 -8.44 -0.63
CA ASP A 585 -8.58 -8.99 0.28
C ASP A 585 -8.02 -10.22 1.03
N PRO A 586 -8.24 -10.35 2.36
CA PRO A 586 -7.68 -11.42 3.17
C PRO A 586 -8.29 -12.81 2.92
N GLN A 587 -9.30 -12.94 2.04
CA GLN A 587 -10.04 -14.19 1.81
C GLN A 587 -9.15 -15.42 1.62
N ILE A 588 -8.04 -15.32 0.88
CA ILE A 588 -7.17 -16.47 0.59
C ILE A 588 -6.36 -16.95 1.80
N PHE A 589 -5.84 -16.04 2.62
CA PHE A 589 -5.14 -16.40 3.86
C PHE A 589 -6.13 -16.90 4.92
N ASN A 590 -7.29 -16.26 5.03
CA ASN A 590 -8.38 -16.74 5.89
C ASN A 590 -8.84 -18.15 5.51
N HIS A 591 -8.93 -18.45 4.20
CA HIS A 591 -9.27 -19.80 3.75
C HIS A 591 -8.16 -20.81 4.08
N ALA A 592 -6.89 -20.50 3.78
CA ALA A 592 -5.77 -21.38 4.12
C ALA A 592 -5.67 -21.66 5.63
N ALA A 593 -5.89 -20.65 6.48
CA ALA A 593 -5.96 -20.82 7.93
C ALA A 593 -7.15 -21.68 8.39
N SER A 594 -8.31 -21.60 7.72
CA SER A 594 -9.49 -22.40 8.04
C SER A 594 -9.35 -23.90 7.74
N LEU A 595 -8.29 -24.31 7.02
CA LEU A 595 -8.00 -25.71 6.72
C LEU A 595 -7.16 -26.40 7.81
N PHE A 596 -6.43 -25.62 8.63
CA PHE A 596 -5.60 -26.17 9.71
C PHE A 596 -6.43 -26.73 10.86
N ASP A 597 -6.01 -27.87 11.40
CA ASP A 597 -6.62 -28.51 12.56
C ASP A 597 -6.68 -27.56 13.76
N GLY A 598 -7.85 -27.52 14.42
CA GLY A 598 -8.08 -26.69 15.60
C GLY A 598 -8.32 -25.19 15.34
N MET A 599 -8.23 -24.71 14.08
CA MET A 599 -8.44 -23.31 13.68
C MET A 599 -7.58 -22.32 14.50
N PRO A 600 -6.25 -22.28 14.26
CA PRO A 600 -5.33 -21.43 15.01
C PRO A 600 -5.72 -19.95 14.98
N ALA A 601 -5.49 -19.25 16.10
CA ALA A 601 -5.68 -17.80 16.18
C ALA A 601 -4.77 -17.11 15.15
N ALA A 602 -5.32 -16.18 14.36
CA ALA A 602 -4.63 -15.60 13.20
C ALA A 602 -3.27 -14.96 13.57
N ASP A 603 -3.17 -14.34 14.74
CA ASP A 603 -1.95 -13.74 15.28
C ASP A 603 -0.87 -14.77 15.68
N THR A 604 -1.17 -16.07 15.69
CA THR A 604 -0.21 -17.18 15.81
C THR A 604 0.24 -17.77 14.46
N ILE A 605 -0.26 -17.24 13.34
CA ILE A 605 0.07 -17.68 11.97
C ILE A 605 1.04 -16.70 11.35
N LEU A 606 2.11 -17.19 10.72
CA LEU A 606 3.05 -16.40 9.95
C LEU A 606 2.81 -16.57 8.45
N VAL A 607 2.46 -15.47 7.77
CA VAL A 607 2.44 -15.35 6.31
C VAL A 607 3.82 -14.94 5.82
N PHE A 608 4.37 -15.65 4.83
CA PHE A 608 5.44 -15.17 3.97
C PHE A 608 4.87 -14.69 2.63
N GLU A 609 5.38 -13.56 2.14
CA GLU A 609 4.87 -12.84 0.97
C GLU A 609 5.97 -12.04 0.28
N ASP A 610 5.89 -11.82 -1.03
CA ASP A 610 6.78 -10.94 -1.81
C ASP A 610 6.09 -9.62 -2.22
N ALA A 611 4.75 -9.64 -2.35
CA ALA A 611 3.98 -8.58 -2.97
C ALA A 611 3.33 -7.65 -1.93
N PRO A 612 3.39 -6.31 -2.10
CA PRO A 612 2.73 -5.38 -1.18
C PRO A 612 1.22 -5.63 -1.00
N SER A 613 0.51 -6.06 -2.05
CA SER A 613 -0.90 -6.44 -1.95
C SER A 613 -1.12 -7.69 -1.10
N GLY A 614 -0.18 -8.61 -1.10
CA GLY A 614 -0.21 -9.79 -0.25
C GLY A 614 0.15 -9.49 1.20
N VAL A 615 1.11 -8.59 1.44
CA VAL A 615 1.37 -8.02 2.78
C VAL A 615 0.11 -7.31 3.31
N GLU A 616 -0.54 -6.47 2.50
CA GLU A 616 -1.81 -5.82 2.82
C GLU A 616 -2.90 -6.86 3.18
N ALA A 617 -3.00 -7.98 2.44
CA ALA A 617 -3.94 -9.08 2.73
C ALA A 617 -3.60 -9.87 4.02
N GLY A 618 -2.33 -10.19 4.28
CA GLY A 618 -1.92 -10.93 5.48
C GLY A 618 -2.17 -10.13 6.76
N LEU A 619 -1.91 -8.82 6.71
CA LEU A 619 -2.23 -7.90 7.80
C LEU A 619 -3.75 -7.73 7.97
N ALA A 620 -4.51 -7.65 6.88
CA ALA A 620 -5.97 -7.60 6.92
C ALA A 620 -6.61 -8.92 7.43
N ALA A 621 -5.90 -10.04 7.36
CA ALA A 621 -6.28 -11.31 7.97
C ALA A 621 -5.94 -11.38 9.48
N GLY A 622 -5.26 -10.37 10.03
CA GLY A 622 -4.81 -10.34 11.43
C GLY A 622 -3.58 -11.21 11.72
N MET A 623 -2.84 -11.61 10.68
CA MET A 623 -1.71 -12.53 10.81
C MET A 623 -0.37 -11.82 11.01
N GLN A 624 0.62 -12.54 11.55
CA GLN A 624 2.02 -12.11 11.46
C GLN A 624 2.47 -12.22 10.00
N VAL A 625 3.32 -11.29 9.53
CA VAL A 625 3.74 -11.21 8.12
C VAL A 625 5.24 -10.95 8.00
N CYS A 626 5.92 -11.77 7.20
CA CYS A 626 7.30 -11.57 6.76
C CYS A 626 7.31 -11.28 5.25
N HIS A 627 7.83 -10.11 4.88
CA HIS A 627 7.90 -9.64 3.50
C HIS A 627 9.28 -9.93 2.91
N VAL A 628 9.33 -10.58 1.75
CA VAL A 628 10.55 -10.95 1.02
C VAL A 628 10.46 -10.34 -0.40
N PRO A 629 10.54 -9.02 -0.54
CA PRO A 629 10.32 -8.35 -1.81
C PRO A 629 11.42 -8.63 -2.85
N ASP A 630 11.04 -8.64 -4.13
CA ASP A 630 11.99 -8.53 -5.24
C ASP A 630 12.92 -7.31 -5.04
N ILE A 631 14.22 -7.49 -5.34
CA ILE A 631 15.27 -6.50 -5.10
C ILE A 631 15.05 -5.16 -5.83
N ASN A 632 14.23 -5.15 -6.89
CA ASN A 632 13.89 -3.97 -7.69
C ASN A 632 12.62 -3.28 -7.20
N LEU A 633 11.90 -3.85 -6.22
CA LEU A 633 10.71 -3.24 -5.62
C LEU A 633 11.09 -1.95 -4.88
N SER A 634 10.32 -0.88 -5.09
CA SER A 634 10.59 0.40 -4.44
C SER A 634 10.31 0.34 -2.93
N ARG A 635 11.31 0.69 -2.11
CA ARG A 635 11.20 0.74 -0.63
C ARG A 635 10.11 1.68 -0.11
N ASP A 636 9.64 2.64 -0.92
CA ASP A 636 8.45 3.48 -0.64
C ASP A 636 7.16 2.65 -0.48
N LEU A 637 7.18 1.37 -0.88
CA LEU A 637 6.07 0.42 -0.83
C LEU A 637 6.16 -0.57 0.35
N CYS A 638 7.25 -0.53 1.11
CA CYS A 638 7.57 -1.48 2.18
C CYS A 638 7.38 -0.88 3.59
N GLY A 639 7.50 -1.72 4.61
CA GLY A 639 7.44 -1.35 6.02
C GLY A 639 6.02 -1.22 6.57
N GLN A 640 5.16 -2.16 6.17
CA GLN A 640 3.92 -2.50 6.87
C GLN A 640 3.98 -3.88 7.56
N ALA A 641 4.82 -4.79 7.05
CA ALA A 641 4.99 -6.15 7.58
C ALA A 641 5.63 -6.17 8.99
N HIS A 642 5.59 -7.32 9.65
CA HIS A 642 6.25 -7.53 10.95
C HIS A 642 7.76 -7.77 10.80
N CYS A 643 8.22 -8.11 9.60
CA CYS A 643 9.62 -8.32 9.23
C CYS A 643 9.80 -8.13 7.72
N GLU A 644 10.99 -7.70 7.30
CA GLU A 644 11.45 -7.66 5.91
C GLU A 644 12.78 -8.41 5.81
N LEU A 645 12.94 -9.21 4.75
CA LEU A 645 14.15 -9.98 4.43
C LEU A 645 14.55 -9.74 2.96
N LEU A 646 15.81 -10.04 2.61
CA LEU A 646 16.26 -10.06 1.21
C LEU A 646 16.20 -11.48 0.62
N SER A 647 16.33 -12.51 1.47
CA SER A 647 16.24 -13.92 1.12
C SER A 647 15.55 -14.70 2.24
N LEU A 648 14.90 -15.84 1.93
CA LEU A 648 14.48 -16.79 2.97
C LEU A 648 15.67 -17.47 3.66
N GLU A 649 16.89 -17.27 3.15
CA GLU A 649 18.13 -17.62 3.83
C GLU A 649 18.41 -16.76 5.07
N ASP A 650 17.89 -15.53 5.12
CA ASP A 650 18.03 -14.60 6.25
C ASP A 650 17.03 -14.89 7.39
N PHE A 651 16.00 -15.70 7.14
CA PHE A 651 14.96 -15.99 8.12
C PHE A 651 15.52 -16.74 9.35
N ARG A 652 15.12 -16.31 10.55
CA ARG A 652 15.53 -16.89 11.83
C ARG A 652 14.30 -17.46 12.57
N PRO A 653 14.01 -18.77 12.46
CA PRO A 653 12.84 -19.39 13.08
C PRO A 653 12.69 -19.08 14.58
N GLU A 654 13.81 -19.05 15.31
CA GLU A 654 13.86 -18.85 16.76
C GLU A 654 13.28 -17.50 17.21
N GLU A 655 13.37 -16.46 16.38
CA GLU A 655 12.81 -15.14 16.69
C GLU A 655 11.28 -15.06 16.52
N TRP A 656 10.68 -16.11 15.96
CA TRP A 656 9.23 -16.28 15.80
C TRP A 656 8.64 -17.28 16.81
N GLY A 657 9.48 -17.96 17.60
CA GLY A 657 9.08 -19.06 18.47
C GLY A 657 9.02 -20.43 17.76
N LEU A 658 9.48 -20.50 16.50
CA LEU A 658 9.64 -21.74 15.76
C LEU A 658 11.00 -22.39 16.10
N PRO A 659 11.17 -23.71 15.96
CA PRO A 659 12.45 -24.38 16.22
C PRO A 659 13.58 -23.85 15.31
N SER A 660 14.76 -23.63 15.88
CA SER A 660 15.97 -23.21 15.16
C SER A 660 16.46 -24.27 14.17
N PHE A 661 17.15 -23.85 13.10
CA PHE A 661 17.65 -24.70 12.01
C PHE A 661 18.47 -25.94 12.43
#